data_AF-A0A359EGC2-F1
#
_entry.id   AF-A0A359EGC2-F1
#
_cell.length_a   1.000
_cell.length_b   1.000
_cell.length_c   1.000
_cell.angle_alpha   90.00
_cell.angle_beta   90.00
_cell.angle_gamma   90.00
#
_symmetry.space_group_name_H-M   'P 1'
#
loop_
_entity.id
_entity.type
_entity.pdbx_description
1 polymer ?
#
loop_
_entity_poly.entity_id
_entity_poly.type
_entity_poly.pdbx_seq_one_letter_code
_entity_poly.pdbx_strand_id
1 'polypeptide(L)'
;MISQQKPQRSIQLKSRLLPGMVLILLGLQMFFPFKGWAILLTGFGGLWLLSYLWARSLLKGLQIERELRFGWKQVGDRLREHIILENDGWAPSLWVEIDDHSTMDTYDISSVTDVRAYRQRNWHTQGFCDTRGLYTLGPVTLRAQDPFGVYEVTVDYTNSANMMVAPPVIALPEIEIASGGRVGEGRSSNKGIEQTISTVGVREYVPGDSLRFLHWPTVARMGKMYVHLFDNEPSSDWWVLLDMDATAHIGEGARSTVEHGVILAASLANRGLQAGKHVGLISYGDDLIWHPPDFGDGHLWTILRSLAAIHPGGPSLDQILLRLRTSLDQNTSLVIITANVSPEWISALDLLKRSGIIPTVLIFDPVSFGGTEPVEPFRKRLRKLGITHYTISADLLDEPKKRPQGLRWLIEQTRLRDQYVDKWAARWQKIRQLLRTWVLIFIFFYLMANLLGAAVRGLETDLIWYLIGGSALTSWLLARSPLPGWLAAIISGLLGGILTILRVGNLGFPLLNASKQAFVLLGQALANAFRQADPVDFSVLQLQWAEIWQNLSGLATRIWEWFLALLRGQPYYDPVSITVLWGLLIWATVAWAIWYIFRHEKPFQAFVPAISLVAIALALGGQNNYDLAFLFGATVALMAFVNHDAHERRWVHARLSFTETIRTRVFVIAGLVTVVLIVFSLVMPAISLDYLSDLAHRLLGTQASNPEFAESLGIHNQGGTQEADILDLRGEGGLPNQHLIGSNTQKLSEQVVMVVRVDASQSGIPADQLAEVLSPLYLRSLVYDRYIGTGWASRDTEIVDYVSGNLIPTAEQNARLIRQDVQFVDDVGNFLYTLGTPLSTNRDFRVAWRIQSDSSQVYDLFGATVAGDSYRADSLVQIHSIDELRTAGQNYPGWMVTRYMSLPASVPENVLTLARDLTAIETNPYDRAVAIESYLRQYPYTLNVSIGPAGIDITEYFLFSLRKGYCDYYATAMVVLARAAGMPARYVIGYIGEHYDAEREAYVITADEAHAWAEIYFPGYGWIQFEPTAGRPAIERPPEALPELPADLELDFGPLVPEPRFSFENWLLLLGIALALFILTVVLVWILSDLWLARQPIDRQLPRLYRRLYRYERRLRLPSEDGETPYEFAALLQSYLQQLSSGSYWSEWLQSGLPLIQQISDAYVYATYNPASRRDMDAKELFNSYRQLRPRLGLLWFLGWVYKYWFLRAIFWREAPLLIHFSPEKE
;
A
#
# COMPACT_ATOMS: atom_id res chain seq x y z
N MET A 1 -48.55 3.11 -10.49
CA MET A 1 -47.38 2.58 -11.23
C MET A 1 -46.96 3.63 -12.23
N ILE A 2 -45.76 4.20 -12.07
CA ILE A 2 -45.23 5.22 -12.99
C ILE A 2 -44.77 4.49 -14.25
N SER A 3 -45.18 4.99 -15.42
CA SER A 3 -44.82 4.45 -16.74
C SER A 3 -43.32 4.18 -16.86
N GLN A 4 -42.93 2.94 -17.18
CA GLN A 4 -41.53 2.52 -17.28
C GLN A 4 -40.88 3.06 -18.57
N GLN A 5 -40.33 4.27 -18.54
CA GLN A 5 -39.28 4.63 -19.48
C GLN A 5 -38.07 3.73 -19.24
N LYS A 6 -37.45 3.24 -20.33
CA LYS A 6 -36.23 2.44 -20.23
C LYS A 6 -35.12 3.30 -19.61
N PRO A 7 -34.45 2.84 -18.54
CA PRO A 7 -33.37 3.60 -17.92
C PRO A 7 -32.20 3.75 -18.88
N GLN A 8 -31.49 4.87 -18.78
CA GLN A 8 -30.24 5.07 -19.53
C GLN A 8 -29.12 4.31 -18.81
N ARG A 9 -28.37 3.52 -19.56
CA ARG A 9 -27.39 2.57 -19.02
C ARG A 9 -26.05 2.84 -19.67
N SER A 10 -25.03 3.13 -18.87
CA SER A 10 -23.65 3.36 -19.37
C SER A 10 -22.61 2.55 -18.59
N ILE A 11 -21.58 2.09 -19.31
CA ILE A 11 -20.37 1.49 -18.73
C ILE A 11 -19.19 2.37 -19.10
N GLN A 12 -18.38 2.74 -18.11
CA GLN A 12 -17.18 3.54 -18.30
C GLN A 12 -15.94 2.77 -17.84
N LEU A 13 -14.90 2.76 -18.66
CA LEU A 13 -13.59 2.18 -18.32
C LEU A 13 -12.77 3.23 -17.57
N LYS A 14 -12.46 3.00 -16.28
CA LYS A 14 -11.70 3.95 -15.44
C LYS A 14 -10.20 3.99 -15.74
N SER A 15 -9.62 2.90 -16.25
CA SER A 15 -8.18 2.80 -16.54
C SER A 15 -7.93 2.17 -17.91
N ARG A 16 -7.30 2.92 -18.81
CA ARG A 16 -6.89 2.44 -20.14
C ARG A 16 -5.58 1.63 -20.12
N LEU A 17 -4.85 1.63 -18.98
CA LEU A 17 -3.55 0.99 -18.88
C LEU A 17 -3.62 -0.54 -18.83
N LEU A 18 -4.69 -1.11 -18.24
CA LEU A 18 -4.84 -2.56 -18.17
C LEU A 18 -5.00 -3.19 -19.58
N PRO A 19 -5.92 -2.71 -20.45
CA PRO A 19 -5.99 -3.18 -21.84
C PRO A 19 -4.67 -2.98 -22.61
N GLY A 20 -4.02 -1.83 -22.44
CA GLY A 20 -2.74 -1.55 -23.09
C GLY A 20 -1.64 -2.54 -22.67
N MET A 21 -1.57 -2.87 -21.38
CA MET A 21 -0.61 -3.84 -20.87
C MET A 21 -0.88 -5.28 -21.37
N VAL A 22 -2.15 -5.68 -21.48
CA VAL A 22 -2.52 -6.99 -22.07
C VAL A 22 -2.04 -7.08 -23.52
N LEU A 23 -2.16 -6.00 -24.31
CA LEU A 23 -1.65 -5.94 -25.67
C LEU A 23 -0.11 -5.99 -25.72
N ILE A 24 0.58 -5.31 -24.79
CA ILE A 24 2.04 -5.36 -24.68
C ILE A 24 2.50 -6.78 -24.33
N LEU A 25 1.88 -7.43 -23.33
CA LEU A 25 2.19 -8.80 -22.93
C LEU A 25 1.93 -9.80 -24.05
N LEU A 26 0.87 -9.59 -24.84
CA LEU A 26 0.60 -10.38 -26.04
C LEU A 26 1.74 -10.22 -27.06
N GLY A 27 2.16 -8.98 -27.32
CA GLY A 27 3.32 -8.70 -28.18
C GLY A 27 4.60 -9.38 -27.66
N LEU A 28 4.93 -9.18 -26.39
CA LEU A 28 6.10 -9.81 -25.76
C LEU A 28 6.06 -11.33 -25.88
N GLN A 29 4.92 -11.97 -25.60
CA GLN A 29 4.76 -13.42 -25.76
C GLN A 29 4.90 -13.88 -27.22
N MET A 30 4.50 -13.06 -28.20
CA MET A 30 4.64 -13.38 -29.62
C MET A 30 6.08 -13.27 -30.13
N PHE A 31 6.85 -12.26 -29.69
CA PHE A 31 8.22 -12.01 -30.17
C PHE A 31 9.31 -12.65 -29.30
N PHE A 32 9.04 -12.81 -28.01
CA PHE A 32 9.96 -13.31 -26.98
C PHE A 32 9.22 -14.31 -26.07
N PRO A 33 8.93 -15.53 -26.55
CA PRO A 33 8.12 -16.49 -25.80
C PRO A 33 8.75 -16.83 -24.46
N PHE A 34 8.00 -16.61 -23.38
CA PHE A 34 8.43 -16.90 -22.02
C PHE A 34 7.20 -17.24 -21.17
N LYS A 35 7.26 -18.33 -20.39
CA LYS A 35 6.10 -18.78 -19.60
C LYS A 35 5.59 -17.69 -18.65
N GLY A 36 6.46 -16.85 -18.12
CA GLY A 36 6.05 -15.72 -17.28
C GLY A 36 5.20 -14.67 -18.02
N TRP A 37 5.48 -14.38 -19.31
CA TRP A 37 4.61 -13.49 -20.09
C TRP A 37 3.23 -14.10 -20.29
N ALA A 38 3.15 -15.40 -20.55
CA ALA A 38 1.88 -16.11 -20.65
C ALA A 38 1.10 -16.12 -19.32
N ILE A 39 1.77 -16.33 -18.17
CA ILE A 39 1.16 -16.24 -16.83
C ILE A 39 0.56 -14.84 -16.62
N LEU A 40 1.34 -13.78 -16.85
CA LEU A 40 0.87 -12.40 -16.69
C LEU A 40 -0.24 -12.05 -17.69
N LEU A 41 -0.12 -12.49 -18.95
CA LEU A 41 -1.12 -12.26 -20.00
C LEU A 41 -2.46 -12.91 -19.64
N THR A 42 -2.44 -14.16 -19.20
CA THR A 42 -3.65 -14.90 -18.79
C THR A 42 -4.24 -14.34 -17.50
N GLY A 43 -3.41 -13.95 -16.53
CA GLY A 43 -3.84 -13.31 -15.28
C GLY A 43 -4.51 -11.95 -15.52
N PHE A 44 -3.79 -11.01 -16.16
CA PHE A 44 -4.31 -9.66 -16.41
C PHE A 44 -5.40 -9.63 -17.50
N GLY A 45 -5.31 -10.49 -18.52
CA GLY A 45 -6.36 -10.68 -19.51
C GLY A 45 -7.62 -11.28 -18.90
N GLY A 46 -7.47 -12.28 -18.03
CA GLY A 46 -8.57 -12.88 -17.26
C GLY A 46 -9.23 -11.87 -16.32
N LEU A 47 -8.44 -11.06 -15.60
CA LEU A 47 -8.92 -9.95 -14.78
C LEU A 47 -9.73 -8.95 -15.62
N TRP A 48 -9.20 -8.55 -16.78
CA TRP A 48 -9.86 -7.57 -17.66
C TRP A 48 -11.19 -8.10 -18.19
N LEU A 49 -11.21 -9.34 -18.70
CA LEU A 49 -12.41 -10.00 -19.20
C LEU A 49 -13.44 -10.22 -18.08
N LEU A 50 -13.02 -10.71 -16.92
CA LEU A 50 -13.90 -10.95 -15.79
C LEU A 50 -14.53 -9.64 -15.30
N SER A 51 -13.74 -8.57 -15.19
CA SER A 51 -14.24 -7.25 -14.78
C SER A 51 -15.25 -6.69 -15.80
N TYR A 52 -15.02 -6.90 -17.10
CA TYR A 52 -15.95 -6.52 -18.15
C TYR A 52 -17.27 -7.32 -18.08
N LEU A 53 -17.19 -8.65 -17.93
CA LEU A 53 -18.38 -9.51 -17.79
C LEU A 53 -19.16 -9.18 -16.52
N TRP A 54 -18.48 -8.88 -15.42
CA TRP A 54 -19.07 -8.44 -14.16
C TRP A 54 -19.84 -7.12 -14.33
N ALA A 55 -19.19 -6.11 -14.91
CA ALA A 55 -19.82 -4.81 -15.18
C ALA A 55 -21.01 -4.95 -16.14
N ARG A 56 -20.90 -5.79 -17.17
CA ARG A 56 -22.00 -6.07 -18.11
C ARG A 56 -23.17 -6.78 -17.44
N SER A 57 -22.90 -7.67 -16.48
CA SER A 57 -23.93 -8.32 -15.65
C SER A 57 -24.64 -7.29 -14.77
N LEU A 58 -23.91 -6.40 -14.10
CA LEU A 58 -24.50 -5.34 -13.27
C LEU A 58 -25.32 -4.34 -14.10
N LEU A 59 -24.79 -3.90 -15.26
CA LEU A 59 -25.49 -3.00 -16.18
C LEU A 59 -26.84 -3.58 -16.62
N LYS A 60 -26.92 -4.90 -16.85
CA LYS A 60 -28.14 -5.57 -17.28
C LYS A 60 -29.07 -5.91 -16.12
N GLY A 61 -28.53 -6.35 -14.99
CA GLY A 61 -29.28 -6.94 -13.88
C GLY A 61 -29.78 -5.95 -12.83
N LEU A 62 -29.16 -4.77 -12.67
CA LEU A 62 -29.56 -3.83 -11.62
C LEU A 62 -30.86 -3.10 -11.97
N GLN A 63 -31.86 -3.23 -11.09
CA GLN A 63 -33.15 -2.58 -11.19
C GLN A 63 -33.55 -1.96 -9.86
N ILE A 64 -34.12 -0.75 -9.87
CA ILE A 64 -34.71 -0.12 -8.68
C ILE A 64 -36.17 0.21 -8.94
N GLU A 65 -37.03 -0.19 -8.02
CA GLU A 65 -38.44 0.15 -8.01
C GLU A 65 -38.77 0.97 -6.76
N ARG A 66 -39.58 2.01 -6.97
CA ARG A 66 -40.04 2.96 -5.97
C ARG A 66 -41.56 2.86 -5.86
N GLU A 67 -42.05 2.37 -4.72
CA GLU A 67 -43.48 2.28 -4.45
C GLU A 67 -43.94 3.43 -3.54
N LEU A 68 -44.56 4.43 -4.15
CA LEU A 68 -45.24 5.54 -3.47
C LEU A 68 -46.74 5.26 -3.35
N ARG A 69 -47.28 5.30 -2.13
CA ARG A 69 -48.71 5.02 -1.87
C ARG A 69 -49.64 6.19 -2.16
N PHE A 70 -49.16 7.43 -2.09
CA PHE A 70 -49.98 8.65 -2.20
C PHE A 70 -49.20 9.76 -2.94
N GLY A 71 -49.86 10.51 -3.82
CA GLY A 71 -49.27 11.64 -4.56
C GLY A 71 -49.38 13.00 -3.86
N TRP A 72 -49.96 13.04 -2.66
CA TRP A 72 -50.05 14.25 -1.84
C TRP A 72 -49.91 13.94 -0.34
N LYS A 73 -49.44 14.94 0.42
CA LYS A 73 -49.27 14.95 1.88
C LYS A 73 -49.59 16.33 2.46
N GLN A 74 -49.77 16.44 3.77
CA GLN A 74 -49.84 17.74 4.46
C GLN A 74 -48.53 18.04 5.19
N VAL A 75 -48.23 19.33 5.42
CA VAL A 75 -47.07 19.72 6.24
C VAL A 75 -47.15 19.04 7.62
N GLY A 76 -46.05 18.40 8.01
CA GLY A 76 -45.89 17.62 9.23
C GLY A 76 -46.30 16.15 9.13
N ASP A 77 -46.85 15.71 7.99
CA ASP A 77 -47.01 14.29 7.71
C ASP A 77 -45.66 13.59 7.51
N ARG A 78 -45.68 12.27 7.75
CA ARG A 78 -44.57 11.38 7.37
C ARG A 78 -44.75 10.86 5.95
N LEU A 79 -43.72 11.05 5.14
CA LEU A 79 -43.55 10.36 3.87
C LEU A 79 -42.88 9.01 4.12
N ARG A 80 -43.50 7.92 3.67
CA ARG A 80 -42.90 6.57 3.68
C ARG A 80 -42.91 6.04 2.26
N GLU A 81 -41.72 5.67 1.78
CA GLU A 81 -41.53 5.04 0.47
C GLU A 81 -40.95 3.63 0.68
N HIS A 82 -41.43 2.68 -0.11
CA HIS A 82 -40.87 1.34 -0.16
C HIS A 82 -39.94 1.24 -1.38
N ILE A 83 -38.68 0.90 -1.12
CA ILE A 83 -37.63 0.78 -2.13
C ILE A 83 -37.30 -0.69 -2.30
N ILE A 84 -37.34 -1.15 -3.55
CA ILE A 84 -36.95 -2.50 -3.96
C ILE A 84 -35.77 -2.37 -4.91
N LEU A 85 -34.62 -2.92 -4.53
CA LEU A 85 -33.42 -2.96 -5.37
C LEU A 85 -33.13 -4.42 -5.74
N GLU A 86 -33.21 -4.74 -7.01
CA GLU A 86 -33.06 -6.09 -7.56
C GLU A 86 -31.78 -6.21 -8.40
N ASN A 87 -31.20 -7.40 -8.37
CA ASN A 87 -30.09 -7.78 -9.23
C ASN A 87 -30.37 -9.13 -9.91
N ASP A 88 -30.79 -9.09 -11.17
CA ASP A 88 -31.04 -10.27 -12.01
C ASP A 88 -29.77 -10.88 -12.63
N GLY A 89 -28.60 -10.30 -12.31
CA GLY A 89 -27.31 -10.74 -12.82
C GLY A 89 -26.66 -11.85 -11.98
N TRP A 90 -25.74 -12.59 -12.60
CA TRP A 90 -24.88 -13.56 -11.91
C TRP A 90 -23.83 -12.88 -11.03
N ALA A 91 -23.44 -11.66 -11.38
CA ALA A 91 -22.44 -10.89 -10.64
C ALA A 91 -23.10 -10.17 -9.45
N PRO A 92 -22.66 -10.40 -8.21
CA PRO A 92 -23.18 -9.67 -7.06
C PRO A 92 -22.73 -8.21 -7.13
N SER A 93 -23.61 -7.30 -6.74
CA SER A 93 -23.25 -5.90 -6.53
C SER A 93 -22.72 -5.73 -5.12
N LEU A 94 -21.39 -5.62 -5.00
CA LEU A 94 -20.71 -5.45 -3.73
C LEU A 94 -21.12 -4.17 -3.02
N TRP A 95 -21.41 -3.14 -3.79
CA TRP A 95 -22.03 -1.89 -3.37
C TRP A 95 -22.77 -1.27 -4.56
N VAL A 96 -23.88 -0.61 -4.27
CA VAL A 96 -24.68 0.22 -5.16
C VAL A 96 -24.87 1.54 -4.43
N GLU A 97 -24.31 2.60 -4.99
CA GLU A 97 -24.56 3.96 -4.58
C GLU A 97 -25.85 4.42 -5.27
N ILE A 98 -26.83 4.79 -4.46
CA ILE A 98 -28.12 5.35 -4.89
C ILE A 98 -27.99 6.86 -4.66
N ASP A 99 -28.12 7.62 -5.72
CA ASP A 99 -28.07 9.09 -5.73
C ASP A 99 -29.46 9.60 -6.12
N ASP A 100 -30.16 10.23 -5.17
CA ASP A 100 -31.53 10.71 -5.34
C ASP A 100 -31.56 12.21 -5.63
N HIS A 101 -32.11 12.58 -6.77
CA HIS A 101 -32.23 13.97 -7.19
C HIS A 101 -33.61 14.57 -6.87
N SER A 102 -34.20 14.15 -5.75
CA SER A 102 -35.47 14.70 -5.26
C SER A 102 -35.32 16.17 -4.85
N THR A 103 -36.36 16.99 -5.05
CA THR A 103 -36.32 18.42 -4.71
C THR A 103 -36.70 18.73 -3.25
N MET A 104 -37.01 17.71 -2.45
CA MET A 104 -37.42 17.87 -1.05
C MET A 104 -36.21 17.69 -0.12
N ASP A 105 -35.69 18.78 0.45
CA ASP A 105 -34.47 18.76 1.28
C ASP A 105 -34.53 17.86 2.51
N THR A 106 -35.72 17.65 3.06
CA THR A 106 -35.98 16.86 4.28
C THR A 106 -36.20 15.37 3.99
N TYR A 107 -36.08 14.99 2.72
CA TYR A 107 -36.29 13.64 2.22
C TYR A 107 -35.18 13.26 1.24
N ASP A 108 -34.35 12.30 1.64
CA ASP A 108 -33.27 11.79 0.79
C ASP A 108 -33.18 10.27 0.95
N ILE A 109 -33.17 9.55 -0.19
CA ILE A 109 -32.94 8.10 -0.21
C ILE A 109 -31.49 7.75 -0.53
N SER A 110 -30.63 8.75 -0.73
CA SER A 110 -29.24 8.58 -1.10
C SER A 110 -28.50 7.77 -0.05
N SER A 111 -28.05 6.59 -0.47
CA SER A 111 -27.49 5.59 0.41
C SER A 111 -26.65 4.61 -0.40
N VAL A 112 -25.78 3.89 0.30
CA VAL A 112 -24.96 2.84 -0.29
C VAL A 112 -25.35 1.50 0.31
N THR A 113 -25.74 0.58 -0.55
CA THR A 113 -26.24 -0.73 -0.15
C THR A 113 -25.62 -1.83 -1.01
N ASP A 114 -25.76 -3.08 -0.61
CA ASP A 114 -25.29 -4.25 -1.39
C ASP A 114 -26.46 -5.13 -1.80
N VAL A 115 -26.34 -5.78 -2.97
CA VAL A 115 -27.33 -6.72 -3.50
C VAL A 115 -26.64 -7.94 -4.10
N ARG A 116 -27.01 -9.12 -3.62
CA ARG A 116 -26.45 -10.40 -4.07
C ARG A 116 -26.92 -10.73 -5.49
N ALA A 117 -26.20 -11.61 -6.16
CA ALA A 117 -26.62 -12.16 -7.44
C ALA A 117 -27.99 -12.84 -7.32
N TYR A 118 -28.89 -12.60 -8.29
CA TYR A 118 -30.25 -13.16 -8.34
C TYR A 118 -31.07 -12.95 -7.06
N ARG A 119 -30.91 -11.78 -6.43
CA ARG A 119 -31.63 -11.43 -5.20
C ARG A 119 -32.11 -9.98 -5.26
N GLN A 120 -33.15 -9.71 -4.49
CA GLN A 120 -33.64 -8.37 -4.21
C GLN A 120 -33.39 -7.98 -2.76
N ARG A 121 -33.30 -6.67 -2.52
CA ARG A 121 -33.22 -6.06 -1.20
C ARG A 121 -34.28 -4.98 -1.09
N ASN A 122 -35.03 -5.03 0.01
CA ASN A 122 -36.22 -4.23 0.20
C ASN A 122 -36.08 -3.47 1.52
N TRP A 123 -36.34 -2.17 1.52
CA TRP A 123 -36.37 -1.39 2.74
C TRP A 123 -37.37 -0.23 2.64
N HIS A 124 -37.72 0.34 3.79
CA HIS A 124 -38.55 1.53 3.85
C HIS A 124 -37.69 2.72 4.26
N THR A 125 -37.80 3.80 3.51
CA THR A 125 -37.25 5.11 3.90
C THR A 125 -38.36 6.02 4.41
N GLN A 126 -38.02 6.94 5.31
CA GLN A 126 -38.98 7.85 5.92
C GLN A 126 -38.41 9.27 5.93
N GLY A 127 -39.23 10.24 5.55
CA GLY A 127 -38.94 11.67 5.73
C GLY A 127 -40.15 12.44 6.21
N PHE A 128 -39.93 13.72 6.51
CA PHE A 128 -40.96 14.63 7.00
C PHE A 128 -41.22 15.73 5.98
N CYS A 129 -42.49 16.06 5.79
CA CYS A 129 -42.87 17.17 4.92
C CYS A 129 -42.86 18.47 5.74
N ASP A 130 -41.74 19.20 5.73
CA ASP A 130 -41.58 20.37 6.62
C ASP A 130 -42.06 21.68 6.00
N THR A 131 -41.99 21.80 4.67
CA THR A 131 -42.45 22.95 3.91
C THR A 131 -43.55 22.55 2.92
N ARG A 132 -44.50 23.45 2.70
CA ARG A 132 -45.53 23.29 1.66
C ARG A 132 -44.90 23.56 0.29
N GLY A 133 -45.38 22.87 -0.73
CA GLY A 133 -44.78 22.99 -2.06
C GLY A 133 -45.18 21.89 -3.04
N LEU A 134 -44.78 22.07 -4.28
CA LEU A 134 -44.78 21.03 -5.31
C LEU A 134 -43.35 20.48 -5.42
N TYR A 135 -43.17 19.22 -5.05
CA TYR A 135 -41.88 18.54 -5.09
C TYR A 135 -41.87 17.46 -6.17
N THR A 136 -40.68 17.16 -6.67
CA THR A 136 -40.44 16.00 -7.53
C THR A 136 -39.56 15.03 -6.75
N LEU A 137 -40.02 13.78 -6.61
CA LEU A 137 -39.26 12.69 -6.02
C LEU A 137 -38.56 11.91 -7.13
N GLY A 138 -37.23 11.84 -7.10
CA GLY A 138 -36.39 11.40 -8.23
C GLY A 138 -36.14 12.52 -9.25
N PRO A 139 -35.33 12.31 -10.31
CA PRO A 139 -34.79 11.04 -10.83
C PRO A 139 -33.74 10.38 -9.92
N VAL A 140 -33.48 9.09 -10.14
CA VAL A 140 -32.51 8.31 -9.35
C VAL A 140 -31.39 7.79 -10.23
N THR A 141 -30.17 7.95 -9.76
CA THR A 141 -28.98 7.41 -10.41
C THR A 141 -28.41 6.28 -9.56
N LEU A 142 -28.25 5.09 -10.15
CA LEU A 142 -27.53 3.98 -9.53
C LEU A 142 -26.10 3.94 -10.05
N ARG A 143 -25.11 3.89 -9.15
CA ARG A 143 -23.71 3.64 -9.49
C ARG A 143 -23.24 2.35 -8.83
N ALA A 144 -22.58 1.50 -9.61
CA ALA A 144 -21.96 0.27 -9.14
C ALA A 144 -20.63 0.04 -9.87
N GLN A 145 -19.81 -0.88 -9.36
CA GLN A 145 -18.50 -1.17 -9.95
C GLN A 145 -18.12 -2.63 -9.77
N ASP A 146 -17.19 -3.11 -10.60
CA ASP A 146 -16.49 -4.37 -10.34
C ASP A 146 -15.61 -4.28 -9.06
N PRO A 147 -15.22 -5.43 -8.47
CA PRO A 147 -14.45 -5.46 -7.23
C PRO A 147 -13.08 -4.76 -7.30
N PHE A 148 -12.46 -4.69 -8.48
CA PHE A 148 -11.08 -4.26 -8.69
C PHE A 148 -10.95 -2.82 -9.22
N GLY A 149 -12.08 -2.20 -9.56
CA GLY A 149 -12.14 -0.80 -9.92
C GLY A 149 -11.87 -0.51 -11.40
N VAL A 150 -12.04 -1.48 -12.29
CA VAL A 150 -11.74 -1.36 -13.73
C VAL A 150 -12.86 -0.65 -14.50
N TYR A 151 -14.12 -1.04 -14.27
CA TYR A 151 -15.32 -0.59 -14.95
C TYR A 151 -16.36 -0.05 -13.98
N GLU A 152 -16.83 1.16 -14.22
CA GLU A 152 -17.95 1.76 -13.51
C GLU A 152 -19.23 1.65 -14.33
N VAL A 153 -20.31 1.33 -13.64
CA VAL A 153 -21.65 1.13 -14.19
C VAL A 153 -22.55 2.21 -13.62
N THR A 154 -23.20 2.96 -14.51
CA THR A 154 -24.20 3.95 -14.13
C THR A 154 -25.52 3.63 -14.80
N VAL A 155 -26.60 3.62 -14.01
CA VAL A 155 -27.97 3.41 -14.47
C VAL A 155 -28.83 4.59 -14.02
N ASP A 156 -29.23 5.43 -14.96
CA ASP A 156 -30.00 6.64 -14.72
C ASP A 156 -31.49 6.37 -14.97
N TYR A 157 -32.30 6.53 -13.93
CA TYR A 157 -33.76 6.42 -13.97
C TYR A 157 -34.36 7.82 -14.06
N THR A 158 -34.84 8.20 -15.24
CA THR A 158 -35.45 9.51 -15.52
C THR A 158 -36.85 9.68 -14.93
N ASN A 159 -37.44 8.61 -14.39
CA ASN A 159 -38.76 8.65 -13.79
C ASN A 159 -38.73 9.46 -12.48
N SER A 160 -39.54 10.51 -12.42
CA SER A 160 -39.82 11.27 -11.21
C SER A 160 -41.30 11.20 -10.86
N ALA A 161 -41.62 11.25 -9.57
CA ALA A 161 -42.98 11.29 -9.06
C ALA A 161 -43.28 12.70 -8.52
N ASN A 162 -44.35 13.33 -8.98
CA ASN A 162 -44.78 14.62 -8.43
C ASN A 162 -45.46 14.39 -7.07
N MET A 163 -45.02 15.12 -6.06
CA MET A 163 -45.54 15.09 -4.69
C MET A 163 -46.01 16.49 -4.30
N MET A 164 -47.29 16.64 -3.99
CA MET A 164 -47.84 17.89 -3.47
C MET A 164 -47.87 17.85 -1.94
N VAL A 165 -47.23 18.81 -1.28
CA VAL A 165 -47.38 19.03 0.16
C VAL A 165 -48.31 20.22 0.39
N ALA A 166 -49.54 19.92 0.79
CA ALA A 166 -50.57 20.92 1.09
C ALA A 166 -50.33 21.57 2.47
N PRO A 167 -50.73 22.85 2.65
CA PRO A 167 -50.69 23.48 3.95
C PRO A 167 -51.61 22.76 4.95
N PRO A 168 -51.26 22.76 6.24
CA PRO A 168 -52.05 22.11 7.28
C PRO A 168 -53.34 22.91 7.53
N VAL A 169 -54.46 22.20 7.65
CA VAL A 169 -55.76 22.78 8.01
C VAL A 169 -55.95 22.59 9.52
N ILE A 170 -56.00 23.70 10.25
CA ILE A 170 -56.10 23.67 11.72
C ILE A 170 -57.47 24.18 12.19
N ALA A 171 -57.85 23.79 13.41
CA ALA A 171 -59.03 24.34 14.06
C ALA A 171 -58.76 25.79 14.50
N LEU A 172 -59.44 26.75 13.86
CA LEU A 172 -59.36 28.18 14.19
C LEU A 172 -60.23 28.50 15.42
N PRO A 173 -59.87 29.51 16.23
CA PRO A 173 -60.78 30.07 17.23
C PRO A 173 -62.06 30.64 16.57
N GLU A 174 -63.06 31.03 17.36
CA GLU A 174 -64.27 31.68 16.85
C GLU A 174 -63.94 33.06 16.25
N ILE A 175 -63.55 33.06 14.97
CA ILE A 175 -63.43 34.23 14.11
C ILE A 175 -64.80 34.43 13.47
N GLU A 176 -65.51 35.48 13.85
CA GLU A 176 -66.78 35.85 13.24
C GLU A 176 -66.49 36.61 11.94
N ILE A 177 -66.87 36.03 10.81
CA ILE A 177 -66.83 36.70 9.52
C ILE A 177 -68.12 37.49 9.37
N ALA A 178 -68.00 38.80 9.15
CA ALA A 178 -69.16 39.66 8.98
C ALA A 178 -70.03 39.16 7.82
N SER A 179 -71.30 38.85 8.10
CA SER A 179 -72.23 38.32 7.11
C SER A 179 -72.57 39.39 6.08
N GLY A 180 -72.32 39.06 4.82
CA GLY A 180 -72.64 39.89 3.66
C GLY A 180 -74.15 39.91 3.39
N GLY A 181 -74.92 40.57 4.25
CA GLY A 181 -76.36 40.63 4.08
C GLY A 181 -77.03 41.59 5.04
N ARG A 182 -77.81 42.53 4.50
CA ARG A 182 -78.84 43.22 5.30
C ARG A 182 -79.88 42.16 5.68
N VAL A 183 -80.08 41.96 6.97
CA VAL A 183 -81.30 41.33 7.48
C VAL A 183 -82.45 42.29 7.15
N GLY A 184 -83.14 42.02 6.04
CA GLY A 184 -84.27 42.84 5.58
C GLY A 184 -84.44 42.81 4.06
N GLU A 185 -85.55 42.20 3.63
CA GLU A 185 -86.20 42.25 2.31
C GLU A 185 -85.43 42.98 1.19
N GLY A 186 -84.61 42.22 0.46
CA GLY A 186 -84.01 42.66 -0.79
C GLY A 186 -83.91 41.48 -1.75
N ARG A 187 -84.78 41.45 -2.76
CA ARG A 187 -84.72 40.47 -3.87
C ARG A 187 -83.36 40.58 -4.57
N SER A 188 -82.54 39.53 -4.54
CA SER A 188 -81.35 39.43 -5.37
C SER A 188 -81.76 39.20 -6.83
N SER A 189 -81.16 39.98 -7.73
CA SER A 189 -81.35 39.88 -9.18
C SER A 189 -80.62 38.66 -9.70
N ASN A 190 -81.40 37.63 -10.00
CA ASN A 190 -80.96 36.38 -10.60
C ASN A 190 -80.47 36.64 -12.04
N LYS A 191 -79.18 36.41 -12.32
CA LYS A 191 -78.68 36.23 -13.69
C LYS A 191 -77.69 35.07 -13.77
N GLY A 192 -78.24 33.92 -14.16
CA GLY A 192 -77.61 32.95 -15.06
C GLY A 192 -76.51 32.09 -14.47
N ILE A 193 -76.87 30.88 -14.02
CA ILE A 193 -76.61 29.60 -14.71
C ILE A 193 -77.33 28.53 -13.88
N GLU A 194 -77.94 27.55 -14.55
CA GLU A 194 -78.70 26.45 -13.93
C GLU A 194 -77.85 25.71 -12.89
N GLN A 195 -78.13 25.92 -11.61
CA GLN A 195 -77.61 25.11 -10.51
C GLN A 195 -78.77 24.50 -9.73
N THR A 196 -78.64 23.20 -9.48
CA THR A 196 -79.57 22.29 -8.83
C THR A 196 -79.93 22.79 -7.43
N ILE A 197 -81.09 23.42 -7.27
CA ILE A 197 -81.57 23.93 -5.98
C ILE A 197 -82.03 22.73 -5.13
N SER A 198 -81.40 22.50 -3.98
CA SER A 198 -81.80 21.47 -3.03
C SER A 198 -83.11 21.87 -2.33
N THR A 199 -84.09 20.97 -2.36
CA THR A 199 -85.40 21.17 -1.72
C THR A 199 -85.38 20.65 -0.29
N VAL A 200 -85.65 21.54 0.68
CA VAL A 200 -85.61 21.23 2.13
C VAL A 200 -86.94 20.66 2.62
N GLY A 201 -88.05 20.97 1.94
CA GLY A 201 -89.37 20.44 2.31
C GLY A 201 -90.48 20.92 1.38
N VAL A 202 -91.73 20.81 1.86
CA VAL A 202 -92.93 21.28 1.16
C VAL A 202 -93.83 22.03 2.13
N ARG A 203 -94.40 23.16 1.69
CA ARG A 203 -95.44 23.89 2.43
C ARG A 203 -96.68 24.11 1.58
N GLU A 204 -97.82 24.33 2.22
CA GLU A 204 -99.08 24.64 1.52
C GLU A 204 -98.92 25.94 0.71
N TYR A 205 -99.48 25.95 -0.50
CA TYR A 205 -99.43 27.04 -1.46
C TYR A 205 -100.18 28.25 -0.93
N VAL A 206 -99.56 29.42 -1.02
CA VAL A 206 -100.18 30.71 -0.68
C VAL A 206 -100.29 31.55 -1.96
N PRO A 207 -101.38 32.30 -2.17
CA PRO A 207 -101.54 33.18 -3.33
C PRO A 207 -100.34 34.13 -3.50
N GLY A 208 -99.60 33.98 -4.61
CA GLY A 208 -98.34 34.68 -4.87
C GLY A 208 -97.14 33.75 -5.09
N ASP A 209 -97.24 32.49 -4.65
CA ASP A 209 -96.23 31.47 -4.92
C ASP A 209 -96.21 31.09 -6.41
N SER A 210 -95.02 30.83 -6.95
CA SER A 210 -94.86 30.42 -8.34
C SER A 210 -95.37 28.99 -8.55
N LEU A 211 -96.29 28.83 -9.49
CA LEU A 211 -96.85 27.52 -9.88
C LEU A 211 -95.78 26.56 -10.42
N ARG A 212 -94.61 27.07 -10.84
CA ARG A 212 -93.47 26.24 -11.29
C ARG A 212 -92.90 25.36 -10.17
N PHE A 213 -93.12 25.73 -8.91
CA PHE A 213 -92.54 25.04 -7.76
C PHE A 213 -93.54 24.12 -7.05
N LEU A 214 -94.66 23.77 -7.70
CA LEU A 214 -95.63 22.81 -7.16
C LEU A 214 -95.01 21.42 -7.00
N HIS A 215 -95.09 20.87 -5.80
CA HIS A 215 -94.68 19.50 -5.50
C HIS A 215 -95.82 18.54 -5.83
N TRP A 216 -95.96 18.19 -7.11
CA TRP A 216 -97.06 17.36 -7.64
C TRP A 216 -97.36 16.08 -6.83
N PRO A 217 -96.37 15.32 -6.31
CA PRO A 217 -96.66 14.13 -5.50
C PRO A 217 -97.38 14.43 -4.17
N THR A 218 -97.11 15.58 -3.55
CA THR A 218 -97.75 15.98 -2.27
C THR A 218 -99.11 16.58 -2.55
N VAL A 219 -99.25 17.32 -3.66
CA VAL A 219 -100.52 17.80 -4.18
C VAL A 219 -101.49 16.66 -4.47
N ALA A 220 -101.00 15.62 -5.14
CA ALA A 220 -101.80 14.43 -5.47
C ALA A 220 -102.25 13.64 -4.23
N ARG A 221 -101.46 13.64 -3.14
CA ARG A 221 -101.79 12.93 -1.89
C ARG A 221 -102.71 13.71 -0.96
N MET A 222 -102.52 15.03 -0.88
CA MET A 222 -103.17 15.87 0.14
C MET A 222 -104.38 16.65 -0.39
N GLY A 223 -104.63 16.64 -1.71
CA GLY A 223 -105.75 17.34 -2.35
C GLY A 223 -105.67 18.87 -2.29
N LYS A 224 -104.54 19.41 -1.84
CA LYS A 224 -104.24 20.85 -1.66
C LYS A 224 -102.94 21.17 -2.38
N MET A 225 -102.79 22.40 -2.88
CA MET A 225 -101.55 22.82 -3.55
C MET A 225 -100.41 22.95 -2.52
N TYR A 226 -99.26 22.33 -2.79
CA TYR A 226 -98.05 22.40 -2.00
C TYR A 226 -96.90 22.82 -2.89
N VAL A 227 -96.07 23.74 -2.43
CA VAL A 227 -94.87 24.21 -3.14
C VAL A 227 -93.61 23.74 -2.42
N HIS A 228 -92.57 23.44 -3.19
CA HIS A 228 -91.24 23.14 -2.69
C HIS A 228 -90.71 24.33 -1.86
N LEU A 229 -90.28 24.04 -0.63
CA LEU A 229 -89.54 24.97 0.23
C LEU A 229 -88.06 24.84 -0.14
N PHE A 230 -87.51 25.89 -0.74
CA PHE A 230 -86.09 25.98 -1.07
C PHE A 230 -85.34 26.60 0.12
N ASP A 231 -84.14 26.09 0.38
CA ASP A 231 -83.24 26.75 1.32
C ASP A 231 -82.84 28.09 0.71
N ASN A 232 -83.31 29.18 1.31
CA ASN A 232 -82.85 30.54 0.98
C ASN A 232 -82.19 31.10 2.24
N GLU A 233 -81.19 30.41 2.79
CA GLU A 233 -80.17 31.13 3.53
C GLU A 233 -79.41 32.01 2.53
N PRO A 234 -79.36 33.35 2.71
CA PRO A 234 -78.42 34.17 1.98
C PRO A 234 -77.00 33.75 2.42
N SER A 235 -76.40 32.79 1.72
CA SER A 235 -74.98 32.49 1.88
C SER A 235 -74.23 33.65 1.27
N SER A 236 -73.77 34.59 2.09
CA SER A 236 -72.80 35.58 1.64
C SER A 236 -71.54 34.83 1.21
N ASP A 237 -71.17 34.91 -0.06
CA ASP A 237 -69.94 34.32 -0.57
C ASP A 237 -68.74 34.86 0.20
N TRP A 238 -67.87 33.97 0.65
CA TRP A 238 -66.63 34.33 1.33
C TRP A 238 -65.51 34.45 0.31
N TRP A 239 -64.95 35.64 0.17
CA TRP A 239 -63.69 35.81 -0.54
C TRP A 239 -62.54 35.90 0.44
N VAL A 240 -61.61 34.96 0.38
CA VAL A 240 -60.37 35.03 1.15
C VAL A 240 -59.31 35.70 0.27
N LEU A 241 -58.92 36.92 0.64
CA LEU A 241 -57.78 37.64 0.06
C LEU A 241 -56.55 37.41 0.93
N LEU A 242 -55.57 36.71 0.38
CA LEU A 242 -54.28 36.48 1.02
C LEU A 242 -53.23 37.44 0.44
N ASP A 243 -52.75 38.35 1.28
CA ASP A 243 -51.65 39.26 0.97
C ASP A 243 -50.34 38.48 0.86
N MET A 244 -49.62 38.67 -0.24
CA MET A 244 -48.38 38.01 -0.63
C MET A 244 -47.34 39.02 -1.12
N ASP A 245 -47.46 40.29 -0.70
CA ASP A 245 -46.44 41.31 -0.89
C ASP A 245 -45.17 40.95 -0.11
N ALA A 246 -44.07 40.73 -0.83
CA ALA A 246 -42.79 40.33 -0.24
C ALA A 246 -42.26 41.33 0.80
N THR A 247 -42.66 42.61 0.73
CA THR A 247 -42.24 43.65 1.68
C THR A 247 -43.03 43.66 2.98
N ALA A 248 -44.21 43.02 3.02
CA ALA A 248 -45.10 43.01 4.18
C ALA A 248 -44.78 41.90 5.19
N HIS A 249 -44.12 40.82 4.77
CA HIS A 249 -43.95 39.63 5.59
C HIS A 249 -42.68 39.64 6.46
N ILE A 250 -42.76 39.00 7.62
CA ILE A 250 -41.73 39.00 8.66
C ILE A 250 -41.51 37.56 9.14
N GLY A 251 -40.27 37.24 9.51
CA GLY A 251 -39.85 35.92 10.00
C GLY A 251 -39.39 34.98 8.89
N GLU A 252 -38.69 33.91 9.27
CA GLU A 252 -38.12 32.92 8.35
C GLU A 252 -38.66 31.51 8.63
N GLY A 253 -38.70 30.68 7.58
CA GLY A 253 -39.15 29.28 7.66
C GLY A 253 -40.59 29.12 8.14
N ALA A 254 -40.84 28.08 8.94
CA ALA A 254 -42.17 27.72 9.43
C ALA A 254 -42.81 28.76 10.37
N ARG A 255 -42.03 29.70 10.93
CA ARG A 255 -42.51 30.80 11.78
C ARG A 255 -42.62 32.13 11.04
N SER A 256 -42.64 32.12 9.71
CA SER A 256 -42.90 33.32 8.92
C SER A 256 -44.39 33.65 8.86
N THR A 257 -44.72 34.95 8.74
CA THR A 257 -46.11 35.38 8.52
C THR A 257 -46.68 34.91 7.17
N VAL A 258 -45.83 34.59 6.19
CA VAL A 258 -46.23 33.94 4.92
C VAL A 258 -46.87 32.59 5.20
N GLU A 259 -46.14 31.70 5.89
CA GLU A 259 -46.63 30.34 6.19
C GLU A 259 -47.87 30.39 7.09
N HIS A 260 -47.90 31.29 8.07
CA HIS A 260 -49.07 31.49 8.91
C HIS A 260 -50.27 32.03 8.12
N GLY A 261 -50.04 32.93 7.16
CA GLY A 261 -51.07 33.46 6.24
C GLY A 261 -51.71 32.37 5.40
N VAL A 262 -50.87 31.49 4.83
CA VAL A 262 -51.34 30.36 4.03
C VAL A 262 -52.12 29.35 4.87
N ILE A 263 -51.66 29.04 6.09
CA ILE A 263 -52.38 28.17 7.04
C ILE A 263 -53.75 28.75 7.40
N LEU A 264 -53.82 30.06 7.68
CA LEU A 264 -55.09 30.73 7.98
C LEU A 264 -56.03 30.70 6.78
N ALA A 265 -55.54 31.00 5.58
CA ALA A 265 -56.34 30.97 4.35
C ALA A 265 -56.93 29.58 4.09
N ALA A 266 -56.09 28.53 4.21
CA ALA A 266 -56.51 27.14 4.07
C ALA A 266 -57.56 26.74 5.12
N SER A 267 -57.35 27.14 6.37
CA SER A 267 -58.22 26.80 7.50
C SER A 267 -59.57 27.53 7.43
N LEU A 268 -59.59 28.78 6.96
CA LEU A 268 -60.81 29.54 6.72
C LEU A 268 -61.60 29.00 5.54
N ALA A 269 -60.92 28.63 4.45
CA ALA A 269 -61.57 28.01 3.31
C ALA A 269 -62.23 26.68 3.68
N ASN A 270 -61.52 25.82 4.41
CA ASN A 270 -62.10 24.58 4.93
C ASN A 270 -63.29 24.84 5.86
N ARG A 271 -63.18 25.80 6.80
CA ARG A 271 -64.29 26.14 7.71
C ARG A 271 -65.52 26.65 6.97
N GLY A 272 -65.35 27.54 5.99
CA GLY A 272 -66.45 28.08 5.19
C GLY A 272 -67.16 27.00 4.38
N LEU A 273 -66.39 26.15 3.71
CA LEU A 273 -66.93 25.04 2.92
C LEU A 273 -67.63 23.98 3.78
N GLN A 274 -67.07 23.63 4.95
CA GLN A 274 -67.72 22.74 5.91
C GLN A 274 -69.01 23.32 6.51
N ALA A 275 -69.10 24.65 6.62
CA ALA A 275 -70.31 25.37 7.03
C ALA A 275 -71.32 25.58 5.88
N GLY A 276 -71.10 24.96 4.71
CA GLY A 276 -71.99 25.05 3.56
C GLY A 276 -71.97 26.41 2.85
N LYS A 277 -70.93 27.23 3.05
CA LYS A 277 -70.76 28.52 2.37
C LYS A 277 -69.92 28.34 1.10
N HIS A 278 -70.18 29.19 0.10
CA HIS A 278 -69.33 29.28 -1.09
C HIS A 278 -68.08 30.09 -0.75
N VAL A 279 -66.91 29.55 -1.05
CA VAL A 279 -65.63 30.20 -0.71
C VAL A 279 -64.77 30.40 -1.95
N GLY A 280 -64.34 31.63 -2.21
CA GLY A 280 -63.36 31.99 -3.22
C GLY A 280 -62.00 32.34 -2.60
N LEU A 281 -60.92 32.19 -3.36
CA LEU A 281 -59.56 32.58 -2.98
C LEU A 281 -59.00 33.58 -4.00
N ILE A 282 -58.49 34.70 -3.50
CA ILE A 282 -57.71 35.67 -4.27
C ILE A 282 -56.35 35.78 -3.62
N SER A 283 -55.29 35.63 -4.41
CA SER A 283 -53.94 35.91 -3.95
C SER A 283 -53.07 36.33 -5.12
N TYR A 284 -52.21 37.32 -4.89
CA TYR A 284 -51.27 37.81 -5.89
C TYR A 284 -49.86 37.52 -5.38
N GLY A 285 -49.31 36.38 -5.77
CA GLY A 285 -47.91 36.03 -5.53
C GLY A 285 -47.10 36.31 -6.79
N ASP A 286 -46.31 35.33 -7.23
CA ASP A 286 -45.69 35.33 -8.57
C ASP A 286 -46.73 35.39 -9.70
N ASP A 287 -47.84 34.65 -9.52
CA ASP A 287 -48.98 34.61 -10.43
C ASP A 287 -50.27 35.03 -9.71
N LEU A 288 -51.25 35.55 -10.47
CA LEU A 288 -52.61 35.81 -9.95
C LEU A 288 -53.35 34.50 -9.76
N ILE A 289 -53.69 34.20 -8.51
CA ILE A 289 -54.60 33.12 -8.14
C ILE A 289 -56.00 33.71 -7.98
N TRP A 290 -56.92 33.29 -8.83
CA TRP A 290 -58.32 33.67 -8.79
C TRP A 290 -59.20 32.43 -8.84
N HIS A 291 -59.70 32.01 -7.69
CA HIS A 291 -60.69 30.94 -7.57
C HIS A 291 -62.03 31.55 -7.18
N PRO A 292 -63.05 31.53 -8.08
CA PRO A 292 -64.37 32.06 -7.75
C PRO A 292 -65.03 31.24 -6.62
N PRO A 293 -66.04 31.81 -5.92
CA PRO A 293 -66.73 31.12 -4.85
C PRO A 293 -67.46 29.90 -5.39
N ASP A 294 -67.08 28.74 -4.87
CA ASP A 294 -67.69 27.46 -5.18
C ASP A 294 -67.80 26.64 -3.90
N PHE A 295 -68.43 25.48 -3.96
CA PHE A 295 -68.74 24.64 -2.81
C PHE A 295 -68.20 23.21 -2.95
N GLY A 296 -68.11 22.50 -1.83
CA GLY A 296 -67.71 21.10 -1.77
C GLY A 296 -66.21 20.84 -1.68
N ASP A 297 -65.88 19.57 -1.36
CA ASP A 297 -64.51 19.15 -1.05
C ASP A 297 -63.54 19.23 -2.25
N GLY A 298 -64.06 19.06 -3.47
CA GLY A 298 -63.26 19.19 -4.70
C GLY A 298 -62.71 20.61 -4.88
N HIS A 299 -63.48 21.62 -4.50
CA HIS A 299 -63.05 23.02 -4.55
C HIS A 299 -62.00 23.34 -3.49
N LEU A 300 -62.16 22.79 -2.28
CA LEU A 300 -61.14 22.90 -1.23
C LEU A 300 -59.77 22.39 -1.74
N TRP A 301 -59.75 21.28 -2.46
CA TRP A 301 -58.51 20.74 -3.05
C TRP A 301 -57.87 21.67 -4.08
N THR A 302 -58.67 22.33 -4.91
CA THR A 302 -58.19 23.33 -5.87
C THR A 302 -57.54 24.51 -5.15
N ILE A 303 -58.20 25.01 -4.09
CA ILE A 303 -57.68 26.08 -3.23
C ILE A 303 -56.36 25.64 -2.56
N LEU A 304 -56.33 24.47 -1.92
CA LEU A 304 -55.14 23.94 -1.23
C LEU A 304 -53.96 23.73 -2.17
N ARG A 305 -54.19 23.28 -3.41
CA ARG A 305 -53.15 23.12 -4.43
C ARG A 305 -52.51 24.45 -4.82
N SER A 306 -53.34 25.48 -5.02
CA SER A 306 -52.84 26.83 -5.31
C SER A 306 -52.10 27.43 -4.12
N LEU A 307 -52.59 27.23 -2.90
CA LEU A 307 -51.91 27.63 -1.67
C LEU A 307 -50.61 26.84 -1.40
N ALA A 308 -50.49 25.60 -1.88
CA ALA A 308 -49.25 24.84 -1.78
C ALA A 308 -48.13 25.42 -2.65
N ALA A 309 -48.47 25.99 -3.82
CA ALA A 309 -47.49 26.48 -4.81
C ALA A 309 -47.17 27.98 -4.71
N ILE A 310 -47.90 28.74 -3.89
CA ILE A 310 -47.78 30.21 -3.85
C ILE A 310 -46.52 30.69 -3.11
N HIS A 311 -45.82 31.68 -3.67
CA HIS A 311 -44.69 32.38 -3.07
C HIS A 311 -44.97 33.90 -3.03
N PRO A 312 -44.35 34.63 -2.09
CA PRO A 312 -44.50 36.08 -1.99
C PRO A 312 -43.77 36.78 -3.15
N GLY A 313 -44.43 37.77 -3.78
CA GLY A 313 -43.89 38.43 -4.98
C GLY A 313 -44.86 39.38 -5.71
N GLY A 314 -46.10 39.50 -5.25
CA GLY A 314 -47.13 40.29 -5.93
C GLY A 314 -47.10 41.79 -5.63
N PRO A 315 -47.98 42.57 -6.29
CA PRO A 315 -48.14 44.00 -6.05
C PRO A 315 -48.63 44.31 -4.63
N SER A 316 -48.39 45.54 -4.17
CA SER A 316 -48.82 46.00 -2.85
C SER A 316 -50.34 45.92 -2.65
N LEU A 317 -50.76 45.69 -1.41
CA LEU A 317 -52.16 45.42 -1.05
C LEU A 317 -53.13 46.52 -1.51
N ASP A 318 -52.73 47.79 -1.48
CA ASP A 318 -53.55 48.92 -1.95
C ASP A 318 -53.92 48.79 -3.44
N GLN A 319 -52.98 48.36 -4.29
CA GLN A 319 -53.20 48.18 -5.71
C GLN A 319 -54.15 47.00 -5.97
N ILE A 320 -54.02 45.92 -5.21
CA ILE A 320 -54.92 44.76 -5.31
C ILE A 320 -56.34 45.18 -4.94
N LEU A 321 -56.52 45.85 -3.81
CA LEU A 321 -57.84 46.32 -3.35
C LEU A 321 -58.50 47.27 -4.36
N LEU A 322 -57.74 48.15 -5.01
CA LEU A 322 -58.27 49.03 -6.07
C LEU A 322 -58.75 48.24 -7.30
N ARG A 323 -58.06 47.15 -7.68
CA ARG A 323 -58.47 46.26 -8.80
C ARG A 323 -59.70 45.41 -8.46
N LEU A 324 -59.87 45.03 -7.20
CA LEU A 324 -61.02 44.22 -6.76
C LEU A 324 -62.34 44.97 -6.80
N ARG A 325 -62.29 46.31 -6.75
CA ARG A 325 -63.49 47.17 -6.76
C ARG A 325 -64.41 46.92 -7.97
N THR A 326 -63.87 46.58 -9.12
CA THR A 326 -64.63 46.36 -10.36
C THR A 326 -65.02 44.90 -10.60
N SER A 327 -64.51 43.98 -9.77
CA SER A 327 -64.54 42.54 -10.05
C SER A 327 -65.35 41.73 -9.04
N LEU A 328 -65.70 42.31 -7.88
CA LEU A 328 -66.51 41.68 -6.84
C LEU A 328 -67.93 42.24 -6.81
N ASP A 329 -68.91 41.38 -6.58
CA ASP A 329 -70.32 41.75 -6.48
C ASP A 329 -70.65 42.47 -5.17
N GLN A 330 -71.72 43.26 -5.18
CA GLN A 330 -72.22 43.99 -4.00
C GLN A 330 -72.78 43.01 -2.95
N ASN A 331 -72.57 43.29 -1.66
CA ASN A 331 -72.93 42.46 -0.49
C ASN A 331 -72.08 41.20 -0.27
N THR A 332 -70.85 41.18 -0.79
CA THR A 332 -69.89 40.08 -0.59
C THR A 332 -69.08 40.24 0.71
N SER A 333 -68.78 39.13 1.40
CA SER A 333 -67.88 39.12 2.57
C SER A 333 -66.43 38.90 2.13
N LEU A 334 -65.57 39.90 2.34
CA LEU A 334 -64.14 39.85 1.98
C LEU A 334 -63.27 39.69 3.23
N VAL A 335 -62.60 38.56 3.38
CA VAL A 335 -61.65 38.29 4.46
C VAL A 335 -60.23 38.58 3.97
N ILE A 336 -59.58 39.61 4.52
CA ILE A 336 -58.23 40.03 4.14
C ILE A 336 -57.25 39.52 5.18
N ILE A 337 -56.27 38.72 4.77
CA ILE A 337 -55.16 38.23 5.62
C ILE A 337 -53.90 38.99 5.22
N THR A 338 -53.33 39.78 6.15
CA THR A 338 -52.17 40.62 5.83
C THR A 338 -51.22 40.79 7.03
N ALA A 339 -49.93 40.93 6.73
CA ALA A 339 -48.89 41.36 7.68
C ALA A 339 -48.57 42.86 7.55
N ASN A 340 -49.18 43.56 6.59
CA ASN A 340 -48.91 44.95 6.26
C ASN A 340 -49.60 45.92 7.24
N VAL A 341 -48.80 46.56 8.11
CA VAL A 341 -49.27 47.59 9.07
C VAL A 341 -49.23 49.02 8.53
N SER A 342 -48.88 49.21 7.25
CA SER A 342 -48.84 50.52 6.61
C SER A 342 -50.24 51.15 6.48
N PRO A 343 -50.34 52.49 6.49
CA PRO A 343 -51.63 53.17 6.39
C PRO A 343 -52.17 53.30 4.96
N GLU A 344 -51.37 52.95 3.95
CA GLU A 344 -51.61 53.28 2.54
C GLU A 344 -52.85 52.57 1.98
N TRP A 345 -53.02 51.29 2.29
CA TRP A 345 -54.12 50.46 1.81
C TRP A 345 -55.45 50.67 2.55
N ILE A 346 -55.44 51.31 3.73
CA ILE A 346 -56.67 51.62 4.49
C ILE A 346 -57.61 52.52 3.67
N SER A 347 -57.03 53.45 2.89
CA SER A 347 -57.80 54.34 2.02
C SER A 347 -58.50 53.57 0.90
N ALA A 348 -57.83 52.56 0.31
CA ALA A 348 -58.42 51.67 -0.68
C ALA A 348 -59.52 50.78 -0.06
N LEU A 349 -59.35 50.35 1.18
CA LEU A 349 -60.33 49.57 1.93
C LEU A 349 -61.63 50.35 2.20
N ASP A 350 -61.54 51.64 2.57
CA ASP A 350 -62.73 52.49 2.79
C ASP A 350 -63.53 52.67 1.49
N LEU A 351 -62.86 52.79 0.35
CA LEU A 351 -63.52 52.84 -0.96
C LEU A 351 -64.29 51.56 -1.30
N LEU A 352 -63.72 50.38 -0.97
CA LEU A 352 -64.39 49.09 -1.16
C LEU A 352 -65.62 48.92 -0.25
N LYS A 353 -65.52 49.38 1.00
CA LYS A 353 -66.65 49.37 1.94
C LYS A 353 -67.82 50.21 1.42
N ARG A 354 -67.54 51.37 0.83
CA ARG A 354 -68.56 52.25 0.23
C ARG A 354 -69.22 51.64 -1.01
N SER A 355 -68.58 50.69 -1.70
CA SER A 355 -69.18 49.94 -2.81
C SER A 355 -70.02 48.73 -2.39
N GLY A 356 -70.25 48.52 -1.09
CA GLY A 356 -71.11 47.45 -0.57
C GLY A 356 -70.40 46.13 -0.30
N ILE A 357 -69.07 46.09 -0.33
CA ILE A 357 -68.27 44.92 0.10
C ILE A 357 -68.04 45.03 1.61
N ILE A 358 -68.16 43.92 2.35
CA ILE A 358 -68.02 43.90 3.81
C ILE A 358 -66.68 43.27 4.18
N PRO A 359 -65.65 44.07 4.51
CA PRO A 359 -64.32 43.55 4.83
C PRO A 359 -64.21 43.06 6.28
N THR A 360 -63.53 41.93 6.47
CA THR A 360 -63.02 41.43 7.76
C THR A 360 -61.50 41.31 7.64
N VAL A 361 -60.73 41.96 8.52
CA VAL A 361 -59.26 41.99 8.43
C VAL A 361 -58.62 41.09 9.49
N LEU A 362 -57.84 40.11 9.06
CA LEU A 362 -56.98 39.28 9.90
C LEU A 362 -55.55 39.80 9.76
N ILE A 363 -55.06 40.50 10.80
CA ILE A 363 -53.73 41.11 10.79
C ILE A 363 -52.77 40.37 11.71
N PHE A 364 -51.56 40.08 11.22
CA PHE A 364 -50.50 39.51 12.05
C PHE A 364 -49.93 40.54 13.02
N ASP A 365 -49.63 40.14 14.26
CA ASP A 365 -48.90 40.98 15.22
C ASP A 365 -47.39 40.93 14.92
N PRO A 366 -46.78 41.97 14.32
CA PRO A 366 -45.39 41.93 13.87
C PRO A 366 -44.41 41.58 14.99
N VAL A 367 -44.68 42.03 16.21
CA VAL A 367 -43.82 41.82 17.39
C VAL A 367 -43.71 40.33 17.73
N SER A 368 -44.83 39.59 17.66
CA SER A 368 -44.85 38.15 17.91
C SER A 368 -44.05 37.32 16.91
N PHE A 369 -43.78 37.87 15.72
CA PHE A 369 -42.99 37.26 14.64
C PHE A 369 -41.56 37.82 14.53
N GLY A 370 -41.10 38.63 15.50
CA GLY A 370 -39.75 39.19 15.54
C GLY A 370 -39.57 40.57 14.90
N GLY A 371 -40.67 41.21 14.47
CA GLY A 371 -40.70 42.59 14.01
C GLY A 371 -40.65 43.61 15.15
N THR A 372 -40.39 44.88 14.81
CA THR A 372 -40.22 45.97 15.78
C THR A 372 -41.42 46.91 15.88
N GLU A 373 -42.34 46.88 14.91
CA GLU A 373 -43.49 47.78 14.86
C GLU A 373 -44.72 47.20 15.57
N PRO A 374 -45.31 47.89 16.57
CA PRO A 374 -46.51 47.41 17.25
C PRO A 374 -47.77 47.60 16.38
N VAL A 375 -48.69 46.62 16.39
CA VAL A 375 -49.92 46.62 15.57
C VAL A 375 -51.01 47.59 16.07
N GLU A 376 -50.91 48.12 17.29
CA GLU A 376 -52.01 48.89 17.91
C GLU A 376 -52.37 50.25 17.28
N PRO A 377 -51.42 51.07 16.79
CA PRO A 377 -51.74 52.29 16.05
C PRO A 377 -52.62 52.01 14.82
N PHE A 378 -52.38 50.87 14.17
CA PHE A 378 -53.14 50.41 13.03
C PHE A 378 -54.54 49.91 13.45
N ARG A 379 -54.62 49.10 14.52
CA ARG A 379 -55.91 48.62 15.07
C ARG A 379 -56.87 49.75 15.41
N LYS A 380 -56.35 50.83 15.99
CA LYS A 380 -57.13 52.03 16.32
C LYS A 380 -57.77 52.68 15.08
N ARG A 381 -57.12 52.60 13.92
CA ARG A 381 -57.65 53.14 12.65
C ARG A 381 -58.77 52.27 12.09
N LEU A 382 -58.61 50.94 12.08
CA LEU A 382 -59.67 50.01 11.65
C LEU A 382 -60.92 50.10 12.53
N ARG A 383 -60.76 50.26 13.85
CA ARG A 383 -61.88 50.50 14.78
C ARG A 383 -62.66 51.77 14.45
N LYS A 384 -61.96 52.87 14.15
CA LYS A 384 -62.61 54.14 13.75
C LYS A 384 -63.44 54.01 12.49
N LEU A 385 -63.05 53.13 11.57
CA LEU A 385 -63.78 52.85 10.34
C LEU A 385 -64.92 51.82 10.52
N GLY A 386 -65.10 51.26 11.72
CA GLY A 386 -66.09 50.22 12.00
C GLY A 386 -65.87 48.96 11.16
N ILE A 387 -64.62 48.51 11.05
CA ILE A 387 -64.23 47.30 10.32
C ILE A 387 -63.90 46.20 11.34
N THR A 388 -64.51 45.03 11.16
CA THR A 388 -64.22 43.84 11.98
C THR A 388 -62.77 43.41 11.72
N HIS A 389 -61.99 43.25 12.79
CA HIS A 389 -60.59 42.89 12.68
C HIS A 389 -60.16 41.98 13.83
N TYR A 390 -59.24 41.06 13.53
CA TYR A 390 -58.64 40.14 14.50
C TYR A 390 -57.12 40.23 14.39
N THR A 391 -56.45 40.21 15.53
CA THR A 391 -54.99 40.17 15.62
C THR A 391 -54.55 38.73 15.82
N ILE A 392 -53.67 38.26 14.94
CA ILE A 392 -53.13 36.90 14.98
C ILE A 392 -51.68 36.95 15.47
N SER A 393 -51.41 36.38 16.64
CA SER A 393 -50.05 36.20 17.15
C SER A 393 -49.44 34.89 16.66
N ALA A 394 -48.10 34.80 16.66
CA ALA A 394 -47.38 33.56 16.37
C ALA A 394 -47.82 32.39 17.27
N ASP A 395 -48.13 32.67 18.54
CA ASP A 395 -48.53 31.66 19.53
C ASP A 395 -49.87 30.97 19.21
N LEU A 396 -50.75 31.63 18.44
CA LEU A 396 -52.06 31.08 18.08
C LEU A 396 -51.94 29.76 17.29
N LEU A 397 -50.84 29.61 16.53
CA LEU A 397 -50.55 28.44 15.70
C LEU A 397 -49.46 27.52 16.31
N ASP A 398 -48.82 27.93 17.42
CA ASP A 398 -47.66 27.25 18.00
C ASP A 398 -47.97 26.32 19.19
N GLU A 399 -49.24 26.12 19.57
CA GLU A 399 -49.61 25.21 20.66
C GLU A 399 -49.11 23.76 20.42
N PRO A 400 -48.33 23.17 21.35
CA PRO A 400 -47.67 21.88 21.15
C PRO A 400 -48.60 20.66 21.08
N LYS A 401 -49.89 20.82 21.39
CA LYS A 401 -50.94 19.80 21.19
C LYS A 401 -51.55 19.82 19.78
N LYS A 402 -51.32 20.89 19.02
CA LYS A 402 -51.90 21.13 17.68
C LYS A 402 -50.87 21.00 16.55
N ARG A 403 -49.58 20.84 16.86
CA ARG A 403 -48.55 20.49 15.87
C ARG A 403 -48.53 18.97 15.62
N PRO A 404 -48.43 18.50 14.36
CA PRO A 404 -48.23 17.09 14.06
C PRO A 404 -46.93 16.56 14.68
N GLN A 405 -46.95 15.31 15.17
CA GLN A 405 -45.89 14.68 15.98
C GLN A 405 -44.48 14.69 15.36
N GLY A 406 -44.33 14.97 14.07
CA GLY A 406 -43.06 14.92 13.34
C GLY A 406 -42.03 15.96 13.77
N LEU A 407 -42.45 17.20 14.05
CA LEU A 407 -41.51 18.29 14.38
C LEU A 407 -40.81 18.11 15.74
N ARG A 408 -41.43 17.40 16.70
CA ARG A 408 -40.80 17.09 18.01
C ARG A 408 -39.58 16.18 17.86
N TRP A 409 -39.65 15.21 16.94
CA TRP A 409 -38.59 14.23 16.70
C TRP A 409 -37.37 14.83 15.98
N LEU A 410 -37.58 15.81 15.10
CA LEU A 410 -36.52 16.45 14.31
C LEU A 410 -35.54 17.27 15.19
N ILE A 411 -36.07 17.96 16.21
CA ILE A 411 -35.29 18.75 17.17
C ILE A 411 -34.52 17.85 18.16
N GLU A 412 -35.04 16.66 18.45
CA GLU A 412 -34.38 15.66 19.31
C GLU A 412 -33.26 14.90 18.58
N GLN A 413 -33.43 14.58 17.29
CA GLN A 413 -32.40 13.88 16.51
C GLN A 413 -31.24 14.76 16.06
N THR A 414 -31.49 16.02 15.68
CA THR A 414 -30.40 16.96 15.32
C THR A 414 -29.45 17.22 16.50
N ARG A 415 -29.96 17.16 17.73
CA ARG A 415 -29.16 17.30 18.96
C ARG A 415 -28.35 16.05 19.32
N LEU A 416 -28.79 14.86 18.89
CA LEU A 416 -28.14 13.58 19.19
C LEU A 416 -27.17 13.10 18.10
N ARG A 417 -27.38 13.49 16.83
CA ARG A 417 -26.57 13.05 15.69
C ARG A 417 -25.17 13.68 15.63
N ASP A 418 -25.00 14.87 16.19
CA ASP A 418 -23.71 15.56 16.24
C ASP A 418 -22.85 15.20 17.46
N GLN A 419 -23.38 14.46 18.45
CA GLN A 419 -22.70 14.23 19.73
C GLN A 419 -21.94 12.90 19.88
N TYR A 420 -22.00 11.96 18.92
CA TYR A 420 -21.43 10.62 19.08
C TYR A 420 -20.57 10.12 17.90
N VAL A 421 -19.79 10.99 17.27
CA VAL A 421 -18.62 10.50 16.48
C VAL A 421 -17.40 10.55 17.37
N ASP A 422 -17.15 9.42 18.02
CA ASP A 422 -15.98 9.19 18.84
C ASP A 422 -14.72 9.41 17.97
N LYS A 423 -14.08 10.58 18.11
CA LYS A 423 -12.85 10.93 17.36
C LYS A 423 -11.76 9.85 17.52
N TRP A 424 -11.83 9.11 18.62
CA TRP A 424 -11.00 7.95 18.91
C TRP A 424 -11.29 6.75 17.99
N ALA A 425 -12.55 6.39 17.76
CA ALA A 425 -12.92 5.28 16.88
C ALA A 425 -12.51 5.55 15.42
N ALA A 426 -12.74 6.77 14.93
CA ALA A 426 -12.31 7.19 13.59
C ALA A 426 -10.78 7.14 13.43
N ARG A 427 -10.02 7.53 14.46
CA ARG A 427 -8.56 7.47 14.46
C ARG A 427 -8.04 6.02 14.43
N TRP A 428 -8.64 5.12 15.21
CA TRP A 428 -8.28 3.70 15.22
C TRP A 428 -8.66 2.97 13.93
N GLN A 429 -9.75 3.35 13.28
CA GLN A 429 -10.14 2.81 11.99
C GLN A 429 -9.12 3.18 10.90
N LYS A 430 -8.67 4.45 10.89
CA LYS A 430 -7.62 4.93 9.98
C LYS A 430 -6.28 4.20 10.18
N ILE A 431 -5.90 3.89 11.42
CA ILE A 431 -4.69 3.11 11.73
C ILE A 431 -4.82 1.67 11.21
N ARG A 432 -5.96 1.01 11.45
CA ARG A 432 -6.22 -0.36 10.97
C ARG A 432 -6.21 -0.46 9.44
N GLN A 433 -6.76 0.54 8.74
CA GLN A 433 -6.71 0.62 7.29
C GLN A 433 -5.26 0.74 6.78
N LEU A 434 -4.47 1.67 7.35
CA LEU A 434 -3.06 1.83 6.98
C LEU A 434 -2.25 0.55 7.21
N LEU A 435 -2.45 -0.13 8.34
CA LEU A 435 -1.75 -1.40 8.63
C LEU A 435 -2.02 -2.47 7.58
N ARG A 436 -3.28 -2.64 7.14
CA ARG A 436 -3.65 -3.64 6.13
C ARG A 436 -3.03 -3.36 4.77
N THR A 437 -3.04 -2.10 4.32
CA THR A 437 -2.39 -1.71 3.07
C THR A 437 -0.89 -2.02 3.11
N TRP A 438 -0.24 -1.72 4.25
CA TRP A 438 1.18 -2.03 4.44
C TRP A 438 1.48 -3.53 4.45
N VAL A 439 0.62 -4.36 5.04
CA VAL A 439 0.79 -5.83 5.02
C VAL A 439 0.76 -6.37 3.59
N LEU A 440 -0.17 -5.92 2.75
CA LEU A 440 -0.24 -6.36 1.36
C LEU A 440 0.94 -5.85 0.52
N ILE A 441 1.36 -4.60 0.74
CA ILE A 441 2.57 -4.04 0.12
C ILE A 441 3.81 -4.86 0.53
N PHE A 442 3.91 -5.24 1.80
CA PHE A 442 4.99 -6.07 2.31
C PHE A 442 4.98 -7.46 1.66
N ILE A 443 3.81 -8.12 1.53
CA ILE A 443 3.70 -9.40 0.83
C ILE A 443 4.16 -9.29 -0.63
N PHE A 444 3.76 -8.22 -1.34
CA PHE A 444 4.22 -7.99 -2.71
C PHE A 444 5.75 -7.87 -2.78
N PHE A 445 6.35 -7.03 -1.94
CA PHE A 445 7.79 -6.82 -1.95
C PHE A 445 8.59 -8.01 -1.42
N TYR A 446 8.00 -8.82 -0.53
CA TYR A 446 8.56 -10.10 -0.10
C TYR A 446 8.68 -11.06 -1.29
N LEU A 447 7.61 -11.23 -2.07
CA LEU A 447 7.63 -12.06 -3.28
C LEU A 447 8.64 -11.51 -4.31
N MET A 448 8.67 -10.19 -4.51
CA MET A 448 9.61 -9.53 -5.40
C MET A 448 11.07 -9.78 -4.99
N ALA A 449 11.37 -9.67 -3.70
CA ALA A 449 12.73 -9.87 -3.17
C ALA A 449 13.21 -11.31 -3.37
N ASN A 450 12.36 -12.31 -3.10
CA ASN A 450 12.71 -13.71 -3.34
C ASN A 450 12.94 -14.00 -4.83
N LEU A 451 12.06 -13.47 -5.71
CA LEU A 451 12.19 -13.67 -7.14
C LEU A 451 13.46 -13.03 -7.71
N LEU A 452 13.81 -11.82 -7.27
CA LEU A 452 15.04 -11.16 -7.71
C LEU A 452 16.29 -11.79 -7.11
N GLY A 453 16.25 -12.22 -5.85
CA GLY A 453 17.36 -12.92 -5.21
C GLY A 453 17.67 -14.26 -5.87
N ALA A 454 16.66 -14.96 -6.38
CA ALA A 454 16.85 -16.18 -7.19
C ALA A 454 17.28 -15.89 -8.64
N ALA A 455 16.91 -14.72 -9.18
CA ALA A 455 17.22 -14.35 -10.56
C ALA A 455 18.65 -13.83 -10.74
N VAL A 456 19.15 -13.03 -9.80
CA VAL A 456 20.38 -12.22 -9.94
C VAL A 456 21.50 -12.73 -9.04
N ARG A 457 22.65 -13.11 -9.64
CA ARG A 457 23.89 -13.53 -8.95
C ARG A 457 24.42 -12.39 -8.07
N GLY A 458 24.88 -12.74 -6.87
CA GLY A 458 25.50 -11.81 -5.92
C GLY A 458 24.56 -10.82 -5.24
N LEU A 459 23.25 -10.88 -5.49
CA LEU A 459 22.27 -9.99 -4.86
C LEU A 459 21.82 -10.53 -3.49
N GLU A 460 22.55 -10.17 -2.44
CA GLU A 460 22.26 -10.64 -1.07
C GLU A 460 20.84 -10.24 -0.61
N THR A 461 20.13 -11.16 0.05
CA THR A 461 18.73 -10.95 0.45
C THR A 461 18.60 -9.83 1.49
N ASP A 462 19.58 -9.65 2.38
CA ASP A 462 19.63 -8.58 3.37
C ASP A 462 19.74 -7.20 2.72
N LEU A 463 20.51 -7.07 1.63
CA LEU A 463 20.62 -5.85 0.85
C LEU A 463 19.27 -5.47 0.22
N ILE A 464 18.58 -6.43 -0.38
CA ILE A 464 17.26 -6.19 -1.00
C ILE A 464 16.28 -5.63 0.04
N TRP A 465 16.24 -6.22 1.24
CA TRP A 465 15.39 -5.75 2.33
C TRP A 465 15.80 -4.38 2.86
N TYR A 466 17.11 -4.11 2.96
CA TYR A 466 17.63 -2.79 3.33
C TYR A 466 17.15 -1.71 2.35
N LEU A 467 17.23 -1.98 1.05
CA LEU A 467 16.80 -1.05 0.00
C LEU A 467 15.27 -0.87 -0.03
N ILE A 468 14.51 -1.96 0.09
CA ILE A 468 13.04 -1.90 0.16
C ILE A 468 12.61 -1.08 1.38
N GLY A 469 13.18 -1.35 2.56
CA GLY A 469 12.85 -0.64 3.80
C GLY A 469 13.18 0.85 3.73
N GLY A 470 14.39 1.19 3.25
CA GLY A 470 14.83 2.58 3.07
C GLY A 470 13.96 3.32 2.04
N SER A 471 13.69 2.70 0.89
CA SER A 471 12.88 3.29 -0.18
C SER A 471 11.42 3.47 0.24
N ALA A 472 10.85 2.49 0.94
CA ALA A 472 9.47 2.55 1.43
C ALA A 472 9.27 3.66 2.46
N LEU A 473 10.19 3.80 3.42
CA LEU A 473 10.10 4.86 4.44
C LEU A 473 10.24 6.25 3.81
N THR A 474 11.26 6.46 2.98
CA THR A 474 11.52 7.75 2.34
C THR A 474 10.38 8.16 1.42
N SER A 475 9.91 7.25 0.57
CA SER A 475 8.84 7.51 -0.41
C SER A 475 7.48 7.70 0.25
N TRP A 476 7.21 7.03 1.37
CA TRP A 476 6.00 7.25 2.17
C TRP A 476 5.96 8.65 2.80
N LEU A 477 7.10 9.13 3.32
CA LEU A 477 7.22 10.50 3.85
C LEU A 477 7.03 11.53 2.72
N LEU A 478 7.66 11.29 1.56
CA LEU A 478 7.53 12.16 0.38
C LEU A 478 6.11 12.20 -0.18
N ALA A 479 5.38 11.08 -0.18
CA ALA A 479 4.00 11.02 -0.67
C ALA A 479 3.04 11.93 0.13
N ARG A 480 3.32 12.12 1.42
CA ARG A 480 2.54 13.01 2.30
C ARG A 480 2.99 14.46 2.28
N SER A 481 4.16 14.73 1.69
CA SER A 481 4.65 16.07 1.54
C SER A 481 3.84 16.85 0.47
N PRO A 482 3.84 18.19 0.51
CA PRO A 482 3.25 19.01 -0.55
C PRO A 482 4.16 19.13 -1.79
N LEU A 483 5.29 18.42 -1.84
CA LEU A 483 6.27 18.56 -2.93
C LEU A 483 5.69 18.06 -4.27
N PRO A 484 6.05 18.70 -5.39
CA PRO A 484 5.67 18.20 -6.71
C PRO A 484 6.38 16.86 -7.00
N GLY A 485 5.73 16.00 -7.78
CA GLY A 485 6.20 14.62 -8.01
C GLY A 485 7.61 14.51 -8.57
N TRP A 486 8.01 15.40 -9.49
CA TRP A 486 9.37 15.40 -10.06
C TRP A 486 10.44 15.70 -9.00
N LEU A 487 10.17 16.61 -8.05
CA LEU A 487 11.10 16.95 -6.98
C LEU A 487 11.19 15.82 -5.95
N ALA A 488 10.06 15.19 -5.62
CA ALA A 488 10.03 13.99 -4.78
C ALA A 488 10.84 12.84 -5.41
N ALA A 489 10.73 12.66 -6.73
CA ALA A 489 11.52 11.66 -7.46
C ALA A 489 13.03 11.95 -7.41
N ILE A 490 13.45 13.22 -7.59
CA ILE A 490 14.87 13.61 -7.45
C ILE A 490 15.38 13.34 -6.03
N ILE A 491 14.63 13.75 -5.00
CA ILE A 491 15.04 13.54 -3.60
C ILE A 491 15.13 12.05 -3.29
N SER A 492 14.15 11.24 -3.72
CA SER A 492 14.17 9.79 -3.53
C SER A 492 15.34 9.14 -4.28
N GLY A 493 15.58 9.53 -5.54
CA GLY A 493 16.68 9.02 -6.35
C GLY A 493 18.06 9.34 -5.76
N LEU A 494 18.27 10.56 -5.27
CA LEU A 494 19.51 10.96 -4.60
C LEU A 494 19.73 10.15 -3.31
N LEU A 495 18.69 10.00 -2.48
CA LEU A 495 18.77 9.17 -1.27
C LEU A 495 19.06 7.70 -1.59
N GLY A 496 18.42 7.16 -2.62
CA GLY A 496 18.66 5.79 -3.07
C GLY A 496 20.07 5.56 -3.59
N GLY A 497 20.59 6.49 -4.39
CA GLY A 497 21.98 6.46 -4.85
C GLY A 497 22.96 6.50 -3.69
N ILE A 498 22.78 7.44 -2.75
CA ILE A 498 23.62 7.54 -1.56
C ILE A 498 23.57 6.24 -0.74
N LEU A 499 22.38 5.73 -0.41
CA LEU A 499 22.25 4.54 0.44
C LEU A 499 22.79 3.27 -0.23
N THR A 500 22.60 3.12 -1.55
CA THR A 500 23.16 2.00 -2.31
C THR A 500 24.69 2.07 -2.33
N ILE A 501 25.27 3.24 -2.64
CA ILE A 501 26.73 3.44 -2.64
C ILE A 501 27.32 3.22 -1.25
N LEU A 502 26.66 3.70 -0.19
CA LEU A 502 27.12 3.53 1.19
C LEU A 502 27.20 2.06 1.60
N ARG A 503 26.20 1.26 1.22
CA ARG A 503 26.14 -0.17 1.55
C ARG A 503 27.11 -0.98 0.70
N VAL A 504 27.12 -0.76 -0.62
CA VAL A 504 27.93 -1.54 -1.56
C VAL A 504 29.42 -1.16 -1.53
N GLY A 505 29.74 0.12 -1.35
CA GLY A 505 31.12 0.59 -1.23
C GLY A 505 31.75 0.34 0.14
N ASN A 506 31.07 -0.39 1.04
CA ASN A 506 31.48 -0.62 2.43
C ASN A 506 31.88 0.67 3.18
N LEU A 507 31.22 1.80 2.87
CA LEU A 507 31.57 3.12 3.39
C LEU A 507 30.96 3.39 4.77
N GLY A 508 30.00 2.58 5.21
CA GLY A 508 29.26 2.80 6.45
C GLY A 508 30.16 2.85 7.69
N PHE A 509 31.06 1.87 7.84
CA PHE A 509 31.96 1.80 8.99
C PHE A 509 33.05 2.89 8.96
N PRO A 510 33.75 3.15 7.83
CA PRO A 510 34.68 4.27 7.72
C PRO A 510 34.03 5.64 8.00
N LEU A 511 32.82 5.89 7.49
CA LEU A 511 32.11 7.16 7.75
C LEU A 511 31.71 7.32 9.22
N LEU A 512 31.28 6.24 9.86
CA LEU A 512 30.92 6.25 11.28
C LEU A 512 32.14 6.48 12.16
N ASN A 513 33.28 5.84 11.83
CA ASN A 513 34.54 6.07 12.52
C ASN A 513 35.09 7.48 12.29
N ALA A 514 35.06 7.97 11.06
CA ALA A 514 35.43 9.36 10.76
C ALA A 514 34.57 10.35 11.55
N SER A 515 33.26 10.10 11.65
CA SER A 515 32.35 10.94 12.44
C SER A 515 32.66 10.88 13.94
N LYS A 516 32.92 9.67 14.47
CA LYS A 516 33.33 9.46 15.87
C LYS A 516 34.63 10.22 16.17
N GLN A 517 35.64 10.10 15.31
CA GLN A 517 36.92 10.79 15.47
C GLN A 517 36.76 12.30 15.33
N ALA A 518 35.97 12.79 14.38
CA ALA A 518 35.66 14.22 14.25
C ALA A 518 35.01 14.78 15.53
N PHE A 519 34.10 14.02 16.16
CA PHE A 519 33.47 14.42 17.41
C PHE A 519 34.47 14.45 18.58
N VAL A 520 35.35 13.46 18.68
CA VAL A 520 36.42 13.43 19.70
C VAL A 520 37.36 14.62 19.52
N LEU A 521 37.80 14.89 18.29
CA LEU A 521 38.68 16.01 17.96
C LEU A 521 38.01 17.36 18.17
N LEU A 522 36.71 17.48 17.92
CA LEU A 522 35.92 18.67 18.26
C LEU A 522 35.90 18.89 19.78
N GLY A 523 35.70 17.82 20.56
CA GLY A 523 35.74 17.86 22.02
C GLY A 523 37.12 18.25 22.55
N GLN A 524 38.20 17.71 21.98
CA GLN A 524 39.58 18.08 22.29
C GLN A 524 39.89 19.52 21.90
N ALA A 525 39.44 19.99 20.73
CA ALA A 525 39.64 21.37 20.27
C ALA A 525 38.94 22.36 21.20
N LEU A 526 37.72 22.04 21.63
CA LEU A 526 37.00 22.84 22.63
C LEU A 526 37.72 22.81 23.98
N ALA A 527 38.15 21.64 24.46
CA ALA A 527 38.88 21.50 25.73
C ALA A 527 40.23 22.25 25.71
N ASN A 528 40.98 22.19 24.60
CA ASN A 528 42.26 22.86 24.44
C ASN A 528 42.09 24.37 24.27
N ALA A 529 41.00 24.83 23.63
CA ALA A 529 40.63 26.24 23.59
C ALA A 529 40.35 26.83 24.99
N PHE A 530 39.84 26.02 25.93
CA PHE A 530 39.69 26.42 27.34
C PHE A 530 40.98 26.30 28.16
N ARG A 531 41.93 25.45 27.77
CA ARG A 531 43.15 25.15 28.56
C ARG A 531 44.45 25.76 28.02
N GLN A 532 44.44 26.46 26.88
CA GLN A 532 45.66 26.93 26.18
C GLN A 532 46.69 25.81 25.97
N ALA A 533 46.22 24.63 25.55
CA ALA A 533 47.06 23.46 25.27
C ALA A 533 47.38 23.34 23.77
N ASP A 534 48.27 22.40 23.43
CA ASP A 534 48.77 22.13 22.07
C ASP A 534 47.66 21.91 21.01
N PRO A 535 47.94 22.21 19.73
CA PRO A 535 46.99 22.02 18.63
C PRO A 535 46.59 20.55 18.46
N VAL A 536 45.33 20.33 18.10
CA VAL A 536 44.74 19.00 17.88
C VAL A 536 45.32 18.35 16.63
N ASP A 537 45.71 17.08 16.72
CA ASP A 537 46.22 16.29 15.59
C ASP A 537 45.07 15.77 14.71
N PHE A 538 45.03 16.19 13.45
CA PHE A 538 44.02 15.80 12.46
C PHE A 538 44.43 14.60 11.60
N SER A 539 45.63 14.03 11.80
CA SER A 539 46.17 12.91 11.02
C SER A 539 45.23 11.69 10.97
N VAL A 540 44.56 11.39 12.09
CA VAL A 540 43.59 10.30 12.21
C VAL A 540 42.38 10.50 11.29
N LEU A 541 41.89 11.73 11.14
CA LEU A 541 40.81 12.05 10.19
C LEU A 541 41.28 11.95 8.74
N GLN A 542 42.53 12.35 8.48
CA GLN A 542 43.11 12.27 7.14
C GLN A 542 43.24 10.82 6.67
N LEU A 543 43.66 9.90 7.54
CA LEU A 543 43.72 8.46 7.25
C LEU A 543 42.32 7.88 6.96
N GLN A 544 41.32 8.20 7.78
CA GLN A 544 39.94 7.75 7.56
C GLN A 544 39.35 8.32 6.26
N TRP A 545 39.66 9.58 5.93
CA TRP A 545 39.24 10.20 4.67
C TRP A 545 39.91 9.55 3.45
N ALA A 546 41.19 9.18 3.57
CA ALA A 546 41.91 8.46 2.51
C ALA A 546 41.28 7.08 2.24
N GLU A 547 40.92 6.33 3.29
CA GLU A 547 40.23 5.03 3.16
C GLU A 547 38.86 5.19 2.46
N ILE A 548 38.05 6.19 2.85
CA ILE A 548 36.77 6.49 2.20
C ILE A 548 36.98 6.81 0.71
N TRP A 549 37.98 7.63 0.39
CA TRP A 549 38.28 8.02 -0.99
C TRP A 549 38.78 6.84 -1.82
N GLN A 550 39.60 5.97 -1.24
CA GLN A 550 40.09 4.77 -1.90
C GLN A 550 38.94 3.81 -2.23
N ASN A 551 38.03 3.56 -1.28
CA ASN A 551 36.86 2.71 -1.49
C ASN A 551 35.90 3.29 -2.54
N LEU A 552 35.66 4.61 -2.50
CA LEU A 552 34.83 5.31 -3.50
C LEU A 552 35.44 5.27 -4.90
N SER A 553 36.73 5.55 -5.03
CA SER A 553 37.41 5.53 -6.33
C SER A 553 37.50 4.11 -6.89
N GLY A 554 37.76 3.09 -6.06
CA GLY A 554 37.70 1.69 -6.46
C GLY A 554 36.31 1.29 -6.99
N LEU A 555 35.24 1.65 -6.29
CA LEU A 555 33.87 1.40 -6.74
C LEU A 555 33.55 2.13 -8.05
N ALA A 556 33.96 3.39 -8.20
CA ALA A 556 33.75 4.17 -9.41
C ALA A 556 34.47 3.55 -10.63
N THR A 557 35.71 3.09 -10.45
CA THR A 557 36.48 2.42 -11.49
C THR A 557 35.81 1.13 -11.95
N ARG A 558 35.38 0.27 -11.02
CA ARG A 558 34.68 -0.99 -11.35
C ARG A 558 33.40 -0.76 -12.14
N ILE A 559 32.57 0.19 -11.71
CA ILE A 559 31.33 0.56 -12.41
C ILE A 559 31.64 1.09 -13.81
N TRP A 560 32.69 1.90 -13.94
CA TRP A 560 33.09 2.48 -15.22
C TRP A 560 33.62 1.41 -16.19
N GLU A 561 34.46 0.50 -15.72
CA GLU A 561 34.99 -0.62 -16.51
C GLU A 561 33.88 -1.56 -16.96
N TRP A 562 32.97 -1.93 -16.06
CA TRP A 562 31.80 -2.73 -16.40
C TRP A 562 30.90 -2.05 -17.43
N PHE A 563 30.63 -0.75 -17.27
CA PHE A 563 29.82 0.02 -18.21
C PHE A 563 30.47 0.12 -19.59
N LEU A 564 31.80 0.31 -19.65
CA LEU A 564 32.55 0.31 -20.90
C LEU A 564 32.55 -1.07 -21.57
N ALA A 565 32.65 -2.16 -20.81
CA ALA A 565 32.55 -3.51 -21.33
C ALA A 565 31.16 -3.78 -21.95
N LEU A 566 30.09 -3.32 -21.28
CA LEU A 566 28.72 -3.40 -21.78
C LEU A 566 28.54 -2.63 -23.10
N LEU A 567 29.09 -1.42 -23.21
CA LEU A 567 29.05 -0.63 -24.46
C LEU A 567 29.84 -1.25 -25.61
N ARG A 568 30.86 -2.05 -25.31
CA ARG A 568 31.69 -2.77 -26.29
C ARG A 568 31.10 -4.14 -26.67
N GLY A 569 30.01 -4.56 -26.03
CA GLY A 569 29.41 -5.88 -26.22
C GLY A 569 30.30 -7.02 -25.72
N GLN A 570 31.18 -6.77 -24.75
CA GLN A 570 31.99 -7.82 -24.13
C GLN A 570 31.26 -8.37 -22.89
N PRO A 571 31.12 -9.70 -22.73
CA PRO A 571 30.60 -10.28 -21.51
C PRO A 571 31.61 -10.00 -20.38
N TYR A 572 31.22 -9.18 -19.42
CA TYR A 572 32.03 -8.83 -18.25
C TYR A 572 31.12 -8.75 -17.05
N TYR A 573 31.34 -9.65 -16.09
CA TYR A 573 30.59 -9.73 -14.85
C TYR A 573 31.37 -9.07 -13.72
N ASP A 574 30.78 -8.05 -13.10
CA ASP A 574 31.33 -7.42 -11.89
C ASP A 574 30.26 -7.40 -10.79
N PRO A 575 30.42 -8.20 -9.71
CA PRO A 575 29.41 -8.34 -8.66
C PRO A 575 28.98 -7.00 -8.03
N VAL A 576 29.94 -6.09 -7.84
CA VAL A 576 29.71 -4.79 -7.18
C VAL A 576 28.87 -3.89 -8.07
N SER A 577 29.20 -3.79 -9.35
CA SER A 577 28.50 -2.96 -10.33
C SER A 577 27.07 -3.44 -10.56
N ILE A 578 26.87 -4.75 -10.62
CA ILE A 578 25.56 -5.40 -10.75
C ILE A 578 24.71 -5.12 -9.49
N THR A 579 25.31 -5.25 -8.31
CA THR A 579 24.65 -4.94 -7.05
C THR A 579 24.21 -3.47 -6.98
N VAL A 580 25.03 -2.52 -7.47
CA VAL A 580 24.63 -1.10 -7.58
C VAL A 580 23.49 -0.90 -8.58
N LEU A 581 23.57 -1.48 -9.78
CA LEU A 581 22.54 -1.37 -10.81
C LEU A 581 21.18 -1.87 -10.30
N TRP A 582 21.13 -3.11 -9.83
CA TRP A 582 19.91 -3.72 -9.31
C TRP A 582 19.44 -3.01 -8.04
N GLY A 583 20.36 -2.55 -7.19
CA GLY A 583 20.01 -1.77 -6.01
C GLY A 583 19.27 -0.47 -6.35
N LEU A 584 19.73 0.25 -7.38
CA LEU A 584 19.07 1.46 -7.89
C LEU A 584 17.71 1.16 -8.55
N LEU A 585 17.61 0.07 -9.33
CA LEU A 585 16.37 -0.34 -9.97
C LEU A 585 15.31 -0.77 -8.94
N ILE A 586 15.69 -1.56 -7.94
CA ILE A 586 14.84 -1.94 -6.81
C ILE A 586 14.40 -0.68 -6.05
N TRP A 587 15.34 0.22 -5.73
CA TRP A 587 15.00 1.46 -5.04
C TRP A 587 13.97 2.27 -5.81
N ALA A 588 14.19 2.48 -7.11
CA ALA A 588 13.33 3.29 -7.97
C ALA A 588 11.92 2.70 -8.13
N THR A 589 11.82 1.38 -8.31
CA THR A 589 10.53 0.69 -8.46
C THR A 589 9.73 0.66 -7.15
N VAL A 590 10.39 0.41 -6.01
CA VAL A 590 9.77 0.51 -4.68
C VAL A 590 9.32 1.94 -4.40
N ALA A 591 10.16 2.92 -4.71
CA ALA A 591 9.88 4.34 -4.47
C ALA A 591 8.67 4.80 -5.28
N TRP A 592 8.63 4.43 -6.57
CA TRP A 592 7.51 4.68 -7.45
C TRP A 592 6.23 4.05 -6.89
N ALA A 593 6.26 2.76 -6.54
CA ALA A 593 5.08 2.04 -6.09
C ALA A 593 4.49 2.65 -4.82
N ILE A 594 5.32 2.88 -3.80
CA ILE A 594 4.90 3.46 -2.52
C ILE A 594 4.35 4.87 -2.73
N TRP A 595 5.08 5.71 -3.45
CA TRP A 595 4.65 7.09 -3.71
C TRP A 595 3.32 7.14 -4.47
N TYR A 596 3.17 6.30 -5.50
CA TYR A 596 1.99 6.28 -6.34
C TYR A 596 0.75 5.77 -5.60
N ILE A 597 0.86 4.72 -4.77
CA ILE A 597 -0.26 4.20 -3.97
C ILE A 597 -0.78 5.26 -3.01
N PHE A 598 0.10 5.87 -2.22
CA PHE A 598 -0.32 6.82 -1.19
C PHE A 598 -0.73 8.20 -1.74
N ARG A 599 -0.35 8.53 -2.98
CA ARG A 599 -0.70 9.81 -3.62
C ARG A 599 -1.86 9.74 -4.59
N HIS A 600 -1.98 8.65 -5.35
CA HIS A 600 -2.95 8.50 -6.44
C HIS A 600 -3.96 7.37 -6.22
N GLU A 601 -3.76 6.50 -5.22
CA GLU A 601 -4.69 5.41 -4.86
C GLU A 601 -4.95 4.42 -6.01
N LYS A 602 -3.94 4.18 -6.86
CA LYS A 602 -4.04 3.32 -8.05
C LYS A 602 -2.96 2.23 -8.03
N PRO A 603 -3.20 1.09 -7.35
CA PRO A 603 -2.18 0.06 -7.11
C PRO A 603 -1.63 -0.60 -8.37
N PHE A 604 -2.49 -0.83 -9.37
CA PHE A 604 -2.06 -1.43 -10.63
C PHE A 604 -0.90 -0.64 -11.26
N GLN A 605 -1.06 0.67 -11.38
CA GLN A 605 -0.08 1.58 -11.99
C GLN A 605 1.19 1.75 -11.14
N ALA A 606 1.04 1.52 -9.83
CA ALA A 606 2.15 1.54 -8.89
C ALA A 606 3.07 0.33 -9.06
N PHE A 607 2.53 -0.86 -9.30
CA PHE A 607 3.32 -2.10 -9.35
C PHE A 607 3.76 -2.53 -10.75
N VAL A 608 3.19 -1.97 -11.82
CA VAL A 608 3.64 -2.29 -13.20
C VAL A 608 5.16 -2.22 -13.35
N PRO A 609 5.89 -1.18 -12.92
CA PRO A 609 7.35 -1.15 -13.06
C PRO A 609 8.07 -2.27 -12.29
N ALA A 610 7.59 -2.62 -11.09
CA ALA A 610 8.17 -3.69 -10.28
C ALA A 610 7.91 -5.08 -10.89
N ILE A 611 6.68 -5.34 -11.36
CA ILE A 611 6.33 -6.58 -12.05
C ILE A 611 7.13 -6.72 -13.35
N SER A 612 7.25 -5.64 -14.13
CA SER A 612 8.07 -5.63 -15.34
C SER A 612 9.54 -5.91 -15.05
N LEU A 613 10.11 -5.30 -14.01
CA LEU A 613 11.51 -5.54 -13.62
C LEU A 613 11.76 -7.02 -13.33
N VAL A 614 10.92 -7.65 -12.52
CA VAL A 614 11.04 -9.09 -12.19
C VAL A 614 10.80 -9.96 -13.41
N ALA A 615 9.75 -9.68 -14.19
CA ALA A 615 9.41 -10.50 -15.35
C ALA A 615 10.49 -10.42 -16.45
N ILE A 616 11.10 -9.24 -16.67
CA ILE A 616 12.24 -9.08 -17.57
C ILE A 616 13.45 -9.83 -17.03
N ALA A 617 13.76 -9.72 -15.74
CA ALA A 617 14.88 -10.44 -15.12
C ALA A 617 14.76 -11.96 -15.34
N LEU A 618 13.59 -12.53 -15.05
CA LEU A 618 13.33 -13.96 -15.24
C LEU A 618 13.31 -14.37 -16.72
N ALA A 619 12.77 -13.54 -17.61
CA ALA A 619 12.77 -13.79 -19.04
C ALA A 619 14.19 -13.81 -19.63
N LEU A 620 15.06 -12.88 -19.19
CA LEU A 620 16.46 -12.84 -19.61
C LEU A 620 17.25 -14.04 -19.08
N GLY A 621 16.91 -14.57 -17.91
CA GLY A 621 17.55 -15.77 -17.33
C GLY A 621 16.97 -17.10 -17.79
N GLY A 622 15.90 -17.09 -18.60
CA GLY A 622 15.18 -18.30 -19.00
C GLY A 622 14.50 -19.05 -17.83
N GLN A 623 14.34 -18.40 -16.67
CA GLN A 623 13.82 -19.03 -15.46
C GLN A 623 12.30 -19.16 -15.51
N ASN A 624 11.80 -20.39 -15.61
CA ASN A 624 10.37 -20.66 -15.58
C ASN A 624 9.83 -20.66 -14.14
N ASN A 625 9.68 -19.47 -13.56
CA ASN A 625 9.16 -19.33 -12.20
C ASN A 625 7.65 -19.01 -12.18
N TYR A 626 6.86 -19.94 -11.63
CA TYR A 626 5.42 -19.81 -11.43
C TYR A 626 5.05 -18.75 -10.38
N ASP A 627 6.00 -18.30 -9.57
CA ASP A 627 5.77 -17.33 -8.49
C ASP A 627 5.33 -15.94 -8.98
N LEU A 628 5.54 -15.63 -10.27
CA LEU A 628 4.98 -14.45 -10.93
C LEU A 628 3.45 -14.37 -10.79
N ALA A 629 2.75 -15.51 -10.72
CA ALA A 629 1.31 -15.55 -10.51
C ALA A 629 0.92 -15.02 -9.12
N PHE A 630 1.74 -15.24 -8.08
CA PHE A 630 1.50 -14.71 -6.74
C PHE A 630 1.75 -13.20 -6.66
N LEU A 631 2.73 -12.66 -7.39
CA LEU A 631 2.91 -11.21 -7.53
C LEU A 631 1.71 -10.54 -8.21
N PHE A 632 1.20 -11.17 -9.28
CA PHE A 632 -0.06 -10.75 -9.91
C PHE A 632 -1.21 -10.78 -8.89
N GLY A 633 -1.36 -11.89 -8.15
CA GLY A 633 -2.37 -12.06 -7.11
C GLY A 633 -2.34 -10.98 -6.03
N ALA A 634 -1.16 -10.68 -5.49
CA ALA A 634 -0.97 -9.61 -4.52
C ALA A 634 -1.40 -8.24 -5.08
N THR A 635 -1.09 -7.97 -6.36
CA THR A 635 -1.50 -6.73 -7.05
C THR A 635 -3.03 -6.63 -7.16
N VAL A 636 -3.70 -7.72 -7.55
CA VAL A 636 -5.17 -7.77 -7.69
C VAL A 636 -5.86 -7.60 -6.33
N ALA A 637 -5.36 -8.24 -5.28
CA ALA A 637 -5.86 -8.06 -3.92
C ALA A 637 -5.72 -6.60 -3.44
N LEU A 638 -4.57 -5.97 -3.74
CA LEU A 638 -4.33 -4.55 -3.47
C LEU A 638 -5.28 -3.64 -4.24
N MET A 639 -5.56 -3.94 -5.52
CA MET A 639 -6.54 -3.19 -6.32
C MET A 639 -7.91 -3.19 -5.65
N ALA A 640 -8.41 -4.36 -5.23
CA ALA A 640 -9.71 -4.44 -4.57
C ALA A 640 -9.74 -3.69 -3.23
N PHE A 641 -8.68 -3.82 -2.41
CA PHE A 641 -8.60 -3.19 -1.10
C PHE A 641 -8.55 -1.67 -1.19
N VAL A 642 -7.65 -1.13 -2.02
CA VAL A 642 -7.47 0.31 -2.18
C VAL A 642 -8.67 0.94 -2.88
N ASN A 643 -9.27 0.26 -3.85
CA ASN A 643 -10.51 0.72 -4.48
C ASN A 643 -11.63 0.86 -3.44
N HIS A 644 -11.87 -0.14 -2.60
CA HIS A 644 -12.90 -0.07 -1.57
C HIS A 644 -12.66 1.05 -0.55
N ASP A 645 -11.42 1.21 -0.10
CA ASP A 645 -11.02 2.25 0.85
C ASP A 645 -11.20 3.67 0.27
N ALA A 646 -10.94 3.86 -1.02
CA ALA A 646 -11.23 5.09 -1.74
C ALA A 646 -12.73 5.41 -1.79
N HIS A 647 -13.57 4.40 -2.01
CA HIS A 647 -15.04 4.54 -1.98
C HIS A 647 -15.56 4.86 -0.58
N GLU A 648 -15.09 4.16 0.46
CA GLU A 648 -15.48 4.41 1.85
C GLU A 648 -15.20 5.86 2.24
N ARG A 649 -14.04 6.41 1.86
CA ARG A 649 -13.73 7.85 2.05
C ARG A 649 -14.72 8.76 1.34
N ARG A 650 -15.07 8.46 0.09
CA ARG A 650 -16.02 9.29 -0.69
C ARG A 650 -17.41 9.25 -0.06
N TRP A 651 -17.90 8.10 0.37
CA TRP A 651 -19.20 7.97 1.02
C TRP A 651 -19.26 8.74 2.34
N VAL A 652 -18.19 8.68 3.15
CA VAL A 652 -18.06 9.47 4.38
C VAL A 652 -18.06 10.98 4.08
N HIS A 653 -17.35 11.42 3.04
CA HIS A 653 -17.34 12.84 2.62
C HIS A 653 -18.68 13.31 2.05
N ALA A 654 -19.37 12.46 1.29
CA ALA A 654 -20.70 12.70 0.74
C ALA A 654 -21.81 12.55 1.80
N ARG A 655 -21.49 12.16 3.04
CA ARG A 655 -22.44 11.89 4.14
C ARG A 655 -23.49 10.84 3.81
N LEU A 656 -23.17 9.90 2.91
CA LEU A 656 -24.04 8.79 2.53
C LEU A 656 -24.09 7.74 3.64
N SER A 657 -25.29 7.23 3.92
CA SER A 657 -25.45 6.10 4.83
C SER A 657 -25.04 4.79 4.15
N PHE A 658 -24.24 3.95 4.82
CA PHE A 658 -23.78 2.67 4.26
C PHE A 658 -23.74 1.56 5.32
N THR A 659 -23.87 0.30 4.90
CA THR A 659 -23.87 -0.86 5.81
C THR A 659 -22.45 -1.36 6.08
N GLU A 660 -22.08 -1.65 7.33
CA GLU A 660 -20.74 -2.15 7.67
C GLU A 660 -20.38 -3.52 7.05
N THR A 661 -21.40 -4.30 6.65
CA THR A 661 -21.21 -5.63 6.04
C THR A 661 -20.62 -5.59 4.64
N ILE A 662 -20.69 -4.44 3.94
CA ILE A 662 -20.15 -4.26 2.59
C ILE A 662 -18.66 -4.61 2.57
N ARG A 663 -17.92 -4.09 3.55
CA ARG A 663 -16.47 -4.27 3.68
C ARG A 663 -16.05 -5.74 3.74
N THR A 664 -16.65 -6.52 4.63
CA THR A 664 -16.32 -7.95 4.77
C THR A 664 -16.65 -8.73 3.51
N ARG A 665 -17.76 -8.40 2.84
CA ARG A 665 -18.16 -9.06 1.59
C ARG A 665 -17.23 -8.74 0.43
N VAL A 666 -16.83 -7.49 0.28
CA VAL A 666 -15.84 -7.07 -0.72
C VAL A 666 -14.57 -7.88 -0.55
N PHE A 667 -14.06 -8.02 0.68
CA PHE A 667 -12.84 -8.79 0.93
C PHE A 667 -12.96 -10.28 0.64
N VAL A 668 -14.06 -10.92 1.08
CA VAL A 668 -14.25 -12.36 0.82
C VAL A 668 -14.39 -12.64 -0.68
N ILE A 669 -15.21 -11.86 -1.38
CA ILE A 669 -15.45 -12.07 -2.81
C ILE A 669 -14.21 -11.71 -3.63
N ALA A 670 -13.57 -10.56 -3.39
CA ALA A 670 -12.36 -10.19 -4.10
C ALA A 670 -11.21 -11.17 -3.82
N GLY A 671 -11.08 -11.67 -2.58
CA GLY A 671 -10.09 -12.68 -2.22
C GLY A 671 -10.30 -14.00 -2.97
N LEU A 672 -11.53 -14.53 -2.97
CA LEU A 672 -11.87 -15.75 -3.73
C LEU A 672 -11.62 -15.59 -5.23
N VAL A 673 -12.04 -14.46 -5.81
CA VAL A 673 -11.79 -14.18 -7.23
C VAL A 673 -10.30 -14.06 -7.52
N THR A 674 -9.52 -13.44 -6.63
CA THR A 674 -8.06 -13.36 -6.77
C THR A 674 -7.43 -14.75 -6.79
N VAL A 675 -7.82 -15.64 -5.88
CA VAL A 675 -7.33 -17.04 -5.86
C VAL A 675 -7.69 -17.77 -7.16
N VAL A 676 -8.92 -17.63 -7.64
CA VAL A 676 -9.34 -18.23 -8.92
C VAL A 676 -8.52 -17.68 -10.08
N LEU A 677 -8.23 -16.38 -10.11
CA LEU A 677 -7.40 -15.77 -11.14
C LEU A 677 -5.93 -16.22 -11.06
N ILE A 678 -5.37 -16.44 -9.86
CA ILE A 678 -4.02 -17.01 -9.68
C ILE A 678 -4.00 -18.44 -10.24
N VAL A 679 -4.94 -19.29 -9.83
CA VAL A 679 -5.03 -20.68 -10.31
C VAL A 679 -5.22 -20.71 -11.83
N PHE A 680 -6.09 -19.85 -12.37
CA PHE A 680 -6.29 -19.71 -13.81
C PHE A 680 -5.02 -19.28 -14.54
N SER A 681 -4.29 -18.30 -13.99
CA SER A 681 -3.02 -17.79 -14.51
C SER A 681 -1.90 -18.84 -14.48
N LEU A 682 -1.94 -19.79 -13.55
CA LEU A 682 -1.00 -20.91 -13.48
C LEU A 682 -1.35 -22.04 -14.46
N VAL A 683 -2.64 -22.33 -14.65
CA VAL A 683 -3.10 -23.47 -15.46
C VAL A 683 -3.20 -23.13 -16.96
N MET A 684 -3.68 -21.94 -17.32
CA MET A 684 -3.93 -21.58 -18.72
C MET A 684 -2.69 -21.57 -19.63
N PRO A 685 -1.51 -21.08 -19.20
CA PRO A 685 -0.30 -21.10 -20.02
C PRO A 685 0.14 -22.49 -20.48
N ALA A 686 -0.33 -23.56 -19.83
CA ALA A 686 -0.07 -24.94 -20.27
C ALA A 686 -0.87 -25.35 -21.53
N ILE A 687 -1.88 -24.55 -21.93
CA ILE A 687 -2.75 -24.81 -23.08
C ILE A 687 -2.22 -24.02 -24.29
N SER A 688 -1.24 -24.63 -24.98
CA SER A 688 -0.57 -24.26 -26.24
C SER A 688 -0.77 -22.84 -26.81
N LEU A 689 0.06 -21.88 -26.38
CA LEU A 689 0.37 -20.65 -27.13
C LEU A 689 1.59 -20.82 -28.06
N ASP A 690 2.26 -21.98 -27.98
CA ASP A 690 3.50 -22.26 -28.72
C ASP A 690 3.31 -22.17 -30.24
N TYR A 691 2.13 -22.55 -30.75
CA TYR A 691 1.81 -22.48 -32.18
C TYR A 691 1.86 -21.04 -32.74
N LEU A 692 1.48 -20.03 -31.96
CA LEU A 692 1.51 -18.62 -32.40
C LEU A 692 2.91 -18.03 -32.34
N SER A 693 3.73 -18.45 -31.38
CA SER A 693 5.13 -18.05 -31.28
C SER A 693 5.96 -18.66 -32.41
N ASP A 694 5.74 -19.93 -32.73
CA ASP A 694 6.45 -20.64 -33.80
C ASP A 694 6.17 -20.02 -35.18
N LEU A 695 4.93 -19.55 -35.40
CA LEU A 695 4.55 -18.78 -36.59
C LEU A 695 5.27 -17.43 -36.67
N ALA A 696 5.36 -16.70 -35.55
CA ALA A 696 6.02 -15.40 -35.49
C ALA A 696 7.54 -15.51 -35.74
N HIS A 697 8.21 -16.51 -35.13
CA HIS A 697 9.62 -16.77 -35.35
C HIS A 697 9.93 -17.13 -36.81
N ARG A 698 9.08 -17.91 -37.48
CA ARG A 698 9.22 -18.24 -38.91
C ARG A 698 9.07 -17.03 -39.84
N LEU A 699 8.28 -16.02 -39.45
CA LEU A 699 8.04 -14.82 -40.25
C LEU A 699 9.07 -13.72 -40.05
N LEU A 700 9.69 -13.64 -38.86
CA LEU A 700 10.49 -12.47 -38.44
C LEU A 700 11.97 -12.77 -38.16
N GLY A 701 12.40 -14.03 -38.17
CA GLY A 701 13.82 -14.40 -38.11
C GLY A 701 14.55 -13.91 -36.85
N THR A 702 13.85 -13.73 -35.73
CA THR A 702 14.45 -13.24 -34.48
C THR A 702 15.20 -14.37 -33.76
N GLN A 703 16.53 -14.23 -33.66
CA GLN A 703 17.39 -15.10 -32.85
C GLN A 703 17.03 -14.94 -31.36
N ALA A 704 16.88 -16.08 -30.68
CA ALA A 704 16.63 -16.16 -29.25
C ALA A 704 17.73 -15.45 -28.43
N SER A 705 17.33 -14.92 -27.27
CA SER A 705 18.12 -14.23 -26.23
C SER A 705 19.63 -14.46 -26.30
N ASN A 706 20.41 -13.37 -26.46
CA ASN A 706 21.86 -13.42 -26.43
C ASN A 706 22.34 -13.76 -24.99
N PRO A 707 22.82 -14.99 -24.71
CA PRO A 707 23.13 -15.41 -23.34
C PRO A 707 24.24 -14.56 -22.70
N GLU A 708 25.16 -14.05 -23.52
CA GLU A 708 26.24 -13.14 -23.13
C GLU A 708 25.73 -11.82 -22.51
N PHE A 709 24.55 -11.34 -22.94
CA PHE A 709 23.96 -10.12 -22.38
C PHE A 709 23.34 -10.36 -21.00
N ALA A 710 22.69 -11.51 -20.80
CA ALA A 710 22.13 -11.88 -19.49
C ALA A 710 23.23 -12.07 -18.44
N GLU A 711 24.36 -12.65 -18.85
CA GLU A 711 25.55 -12.84 -18.02
C GLU A 711 26.17 -11.50 -17.57
N SER A 712 26.24 -10.50 -18.47
CA SER A 712 26.73 -9.15 -18.13
C SER A 712 25.88 -8.42 -17.07
N LEU A 713 24.60 -8.80 -16.94
CA LEU A 713 23.66 -8.28 -15.96
C LEU A 713 23.60 -9.12 -14.66
N GLY A 714 24.41 -10.19 -14.59
CA GLY A 714 24.44 -11.13 -13.47
C GLY A 714 23.21 -12.01 -13.37
N ILE A 715 22.45 -12.20 -14.44
CA ILE A 715 21.23 -13.00 -14.40
C ILE A 715 21.60 -14.47 -14.60
N HIS A 716 21.12 -15.36 -13.71
CA HIS A 716 21.34 -16.80 -13.87
C HIS A 716 20.71 -17.28 -15.17
N ASN A 717 21.52 -17.85 -16.06
CA ASN A 717 21.04 -18.44 -17.30
C ASN A 717 20.73 -19.91 -17.04
N GLN A 718 19.45 -20.30 -17.00
CA GLN A 718 19.04 -21.71 -16.85
C GLN A 718 19.20 -22.52 -18.15
N GLY A 719 19.69 -21.90 -19.23
CA GLY A 719 20.02 -22.61 -20.47
C GLY A 719 21.32 -23.41 -20.35
N GLY A 720 21.39 -24.41 -19.46
CA GLY A 720 22.55 -25.30 -19.44
C GLY A 720 22.85 -26.12 -18.19
N THR A 721 22.03 -26.19 -17.16
CA THR A 721 22.26 -27.16 -16.06
C THR A 721 20.93 -27.71 -15.54
N GLN A 722 20.43 -28.76 -16.19
CA GLN A 722 19.85 -29.85 -15.41
C GLN A 722 20.88 -30.17 -14.33
N GLU A 723 20.46 -30.27 -13.06
CA GLU A 723 21.28 -30.88 -12.01
C GLU A 723 21.88 -32.16 -12.62
N ALA A 724 23.16 -32.14 -12.99
CA ALA A 724 23.85 -33.33 -13.40
C ALA A 724 23.91 -34.18 -12.14
N ASP A 725 22.92 -35.05 -11.97
CA ASP A 725 22.94 -36.03 -10.91
C ASP A 725 24.25 -36.80 -11.10
N ILE A 726 25.00 -37.09 -10.02
CA ILE A 726 26.23 -37.89 -10.10
C ILE A 726 25.96 -39.21 -10.84
N LEU A 727 24.69 -39.65 -10.85
CA LEU A 727 24.13 -40.73 -11.65
C LEU A 727 24.28 -40.59 -13.17
N ASP A 728 24.06 -39.41 -13.74
CA ASP A 728 24.02 -39.20 -15.20
C ASP A 728 25.43 -39.24 -15.83
N LEU A 729 26.46 -38.90 -15.05
CA LEU A 729 27.86 -38.90 -15.49
C LEU A 729 28.54 -40.28 -15.49
N ARG A 730 27.82 -41.35 -15.13
CA ARG A 730 28.37 -42.72 -15.06
C ARG A 730 28.56 -43.37 -16.44
N GLY A 731 27.82 -42.91 -17.46
CA GLY A 731 27.56 -43.64 -18.70
C GLY A 731 28.02 -42.99 -20.01
N GLU A 732 28.58 -41.79 -20.00
CA GLU A 732 29.05 -41.15 -21.25
C GLU A 732 30.39 -41.75 -21.68
N GLY A 733 30.31 -42.80 -22.50
CA GLY A 733 31.49 -43.44 -23.06
C GLY A 733 32.15 -42.60 -24.15
N GLY A 734 32.96 -41.62 -23.79
CA GLY A 734 33.81 -40.91 -24.74
C GLY A 734 34.73 -39.87 -24.12
N LEU A 735 35.93 -39.68 -24.68
CA LEU A 735 36.66 -38.40 -24.63
C LEU A 735 36.61 -37.82 -26.06
N PRO A 736 35.97 -36.66 -26.27
CA PRO A 736 36.61 -35.37 -25.94
C PRO A 736 35.66 -34.29 -25.35
N ASN A 737 36.21 -33.42 -24.50
CA ASN A 737 35.63 -32.19 -23.90
C ASN A 737 34.34 -32.30 -23.07
N GLN A 738 33.63 -33.43 -23.07
CA GLN A 738 32.39 -33.62 -22.30
C GLN A 738 32.64 -33.82 -20.79
N HIS A 739 33.85 -34.21 -20.40
CA HIS A 739 34.25 -34.41 -19.00
C HIS A 739 35.02 -33.25 -18.38
N LEU A 740 35.29 -32.19 -19.14
CA LEU A 740 35.89 -30.97 -18.60
C LEU A 740 34.83 -30.26 -17.75
N ILE A 741 34.97 -30.37 -16.43
CA ILE A 741 34.11 -29.68 -15.48
C ILE A 741 34.19 -28.18 -15.79
N GLY A 742 33.05 -27.59 -16.18
CA GLY A 742 32.94 -26.17 -16.50
C GLY A 742 33.24 -25.74 -17.95
N SER A 743 33.42 -26.63 -18.94
CA SER A 743 33.71 -26.18 -20.33
C SER A 743 32.50 -26.22 -21.26
N ASN A 744 31.92 -25.05 -21.53
CA ASN A 744 31.48 -24.75 -22.89
C ASN A 744 32.75 -24.75 -23.75
N THR A 745 32.77 -25.53 -24.81
CA THR A 745 33.95 -25.94 -25.59
C THR A 745 34.66 -24.81 -26.37
N GLN A 746 34.46 -23.55 -25.99
CA GLN A 746 35.18 -22.40 -26.52
C GLN A 746 35.69 -21.52 -25.37
N LYS A 747 36.95 -21.78 -25.00
CA LYS A 747 37.85 -21.03 -24.09
C LYS A 747 37.82 -21.46 -22.62
N LEU A 748 38.83 -22.25 -22.25
CA LEU A 748 39.40 -22.23 -20.88
C LEU A 748 39.79 -20.78 -20.57
N SER A 749 39.17 -20.20 -19.54
CA SER A 749 39.25 -18.79 -19.18
C SER A 749 40.14 -18.63 -17.94
N GLU A 750 40.89 -17.52 -17.83
CA GLU A 750 41.62 -17.14 -16.60
C GLU A 750 40.66 -16.68 -15.47
N GLN A 751 39.37 -16.93 -15.61
CA GLN A 751 38.35 -16.59 -14.63
C GLN A 751 38.50 -17.47 -13.39
N VAL A 752 38.54 -16.84 -12.23
CA VAL A 752 38.54 -17.51 -10.94
C VAL A 752 37.23 -18.27 -10.75
N VAL A 753 37.31 -19.56 -10.49
CA VAL A 753 36.16 -20.45 -10.25
C VAL A 753 36.04 -20.88 -8.80
N MET A 754 37.16 -20.96 -8.06
CA MET A 754 37.13 -21.27 -6.63
C MET A 754 38.32 -20.64 -5.87
N VAL A 755 38.11 -20.39 -4.59
CA VAL A 755 39.15 -19.96 -3.64
C VAL A 755 39.22 -20.98 -2.52
N VAL A 756 40.41 -21.51 -2.25
CA VAL A 756 40.60 -22.61 -1.29
C VAL A 756 41.61 -22.22 -0.21
N ARG A 757 41.19 -22.31 1.04
CA ARG A 757 42.06 -22.14 2.22
C ARG A 757 42.28 -23.48 2.87
N VAL A 758 43.50 -23.73 3.32
CA VAL A 758 43.90 -25.03 3.90
C VAL A 758 44.41 -24.81 5.32
N ASP A 759 43.94 -25.65 6.24
CA ASP A 759 44.41 -25.74 7.61
C ASP A 759 44.88 -27.18 7.87
N ALA A 760 46.17 -27.33 8.17
CA ALA A 760 46.80 -28.61 8.42
C ALA A 760 47.37 -28.70 9.84
N SER A 761 46.86 -27.90 10.78
CA SER A 761 47.28 -27.91 12.20
C SER A 761 47.26 -29.30 12.86
N GLN A 762 46.39 -30.21 12.38
CA GLN A 762 46.25 -31.59 12.86
C GLN A 762 46.99 -32.64 12.01
N SER A 763 47.66 -32.23 10.94
CA SER A 763 48.38 -33.12 10.01
C SER A 763 49.78 -33.53 10.47
N GLY A 764 50.34 -32.83 11.48
CA GLY A 764 51.75 -32.93 11.85
C GLY A 764 52.71 -32.21 10.90
N ILE A 765 52.22 -31.51 9.87
CA ILE A 765 53.02 -30.71 8.93
C ILE A 765 53.23 -29.31 9.54
N PRO A 766 54.48 -28.81 9.65
CA PRO A 766 54.75 -27.43 10.06
C PRO A 766 54.08 -26.42 9.12
N ALA A 767 53.47 -25.37 9.68
CA ALA A 767 52.70 -24.39 8.89
C ALA A 767 53.55 -23.66 7.82
N ASP A 768 54.84 -23.49 8.08
CA ASP A 768 55.82 -22.90 7.15
C ASP A 768 56.17 -23.81 5.97
N GLN A 769 55.99 -25.13 6.11
CA GLN A 769 56.23 -26.12 5.05
C GLN A 769 54.95 -26.52 4.33
N LEU A 770 53.77 -26.06 4.79
CA LEU A 770 52.48 -26.51 4.28
C LEU A 770 52.29 -26.24 2.79
N ALA A 771 52.64 -25.03 2.36
CA ALA A 771 52.52 -24.64 0.95
C ALA A 771 53.51 -25.38 0.05
N GLU A 772 54.69 -25.74 0.57
CA GLU A 772 55.69 -26.51 -0.17
C GLU A 772 55.28 -27.98 -0.33
N VAL A 773 54.73 -28.58 0.73
CA VAL A 773 54.29 -29.99 0.74
C VAL A 773 53.01 -30.22 -0.07
N LEU A 774 52.10 -29.24 -0.13
CA LEU A 774 50.80 -29.37 -0.79
C LEU A 774 50.70 -28.70 -2.16
N SER A 775 51.75 -28.02 -2.64
CA SER A 775 51.74 -27.37 -3.95
C SER A 775 52.37 -28.26 -5.03
N PRO A 776 51.72 -28.44 -6.20
CA PRO A 776 50.39 -27.95 -6.57
C PRO A 776 49.25 -28.64 -5.82
N LEU A 777 48.18 -27.89 -5.55
CA LEU A 777 47.04 -28.35 -4.76
C LEU A 777 46.05 -29.18 -5.61
N TYR A 778 46.05 -30.51 -5.52
CA TYR A 778 45.14 -31.37 -6.29
C TYR A 778 43.77 -31.52 -5.61
N LEU A 779 42.73 -30.87 -6.15
CA LEU A 779 41.35 -30.96 -5.68
C LEU A 779 40.55 -31.94 -6.51
N ARG A 780 40.40 -33.16 -6.01
CA ARG A 780 39.63 -34.23 -6.66
C ARG A 780 38.13 -33.99 -6.57
N SER A 781 37.40 -34.38 -7.61
CA SER A 781 35.93 -34.45 -7.59
C SER A 781 35.42 -35.86 -7.89
N LEU A 782 35.78 -36.42 -9.06
CA LEU A 782 35.31 -37.72 -9.54
C LEU A 782 36.47 -38.70 -9.81
N VAL A 783 36.24 -39.98 -9.54
CA VAL A 783 37.22 -41.06 -9.65
C VAL A 783 36.65 -42.24 -10.42
N TYR A 784 37.22 -42.56 -11.58
CA TYR A 784 36.74 -43.58 -12.49
C TYR A 784 37.53 -44.90 -12.38
N ASP A 785 36.81 -46.03 -12.40
CA ASP A 785 37.40 -47.37 -12.25
C ASP A 785 37.47 -48.18 -13.55
N ARG A 786 36.60 -47.91 -14.53
CA ARG A 786 36.46 -48.74 -15.72
C ARG A 786 36.93 -48.00 -16.98
N TYR A 787 37.94 -48.56 -17.65
CA TYR A 787 38.35 -48.15 -18.98
C TYR A 787 37.56 -48.91 -20.05
N ILE A 788 37.09 -48.22 -21.08
CA ILE A 788 36.26 -48.80 -22.17
C ILE A 788 36.88 -48.65 -23.57
N GLY A 789 38.12 -48.18 -23.68
CA GLY A 789 38.84 -48.00 -24.95
C GLY A 789 38.61 -46.63 -25.61
N THR A 790 37.44 -46.03 -25.44
CA THR A 790 37.11 -44.67 -25.94
C THR A 790 37.06 -43.60 -24.85
N GLY A 791 37.23 -43.97 -23.58
CA GLY A 791 37.10 -43.09 -22.43
C GLY A 791 36.99 -43.86 -21.11
N TRP A 792 36.43 -43.21 -20.10
CA TRP A 792 36.27 -43.73 -18.73
C TRP A 792 34.81 -43.82 -18.33
N ALA A 793 34.49 -44.84 -17.54
CA ALA A 793 33.17 -45.04 -16.96
C ALA A 793 33.29 -45.51 -15.51
N SER A 794 32.19 -45.42 -14.79
CA SER A 794 32.07 -45.93 -13.42
C SER A 794 31.11 -47.11 -13.38
N ARG A 795 31.39 -48.12 -12.54
CA ARG A 795 30.38 -49.15 -12.22
C ARG A 795 29.22 -48.56 -11.42
N ASP A 796 28.15 -49.34 -11.25
CA ASP A 796 26.98 -48.92 -10.47
C ASP A 796 27.40 -48.45 -9.07
N THR A 797 26.88 -47.29 -8.66
CA THR A 797 27.07 -46.74 -7.31
C THR A 797 25.74 -46.56 -6.59
N GLU A 798 25.79 -46.71 -5.28
CA GLU A 798 24.72 -46.40 -4.34
C GLU A 798 24.94 -44.99 -3.77
N ILE A 799 23.90 -44.15 -3.78
CA ILE A 799 23.98 -42.80 -3.21
C ILE A 799 23.52 -42.86 -1.76
N VAL A 800 24.35 -42.34 -0.86
CA VAL A 800 24.06 -42.24 0.57
C VAL A 800 24.17 -40.78 1.00
N ASP A 801 23.14 -40.30 1.71
CA ASP A 801 23.08 -38.95 2.24
C ASP A 801 23.75 -38.87 3.62
N TYR A 802 24.57 -37.85 3.84
CA TYR A 802 25.24 -37.56 5.10
C TYR A 802 24.86 -36.16 5.59
N VAL A 803 24.49 -36.09 6.87
CA VAL A 803 24.22 -34.82 7.56
C VAL A 803 25.54 -34.13 7.89
N SER A 804 25.54 -32.80 7.87
CA SER A 804 26.66 -31.96 8.31
C SER A 804 27.33 -32.46 9.59
N GLY A 805 28.66 -32.58 9.56
CA GLY A 805 29.49 -33.05 10.66
C GLY A 805 29.61 -34.57 10.80
N ASN A 806 28.81 -35.37 10.07
CA ASN A 806 28.95 -36.82 10.11
C ASN A 806 30.21 -37.28 9.36
N LEU A 807 30.93 -38.22 9.97
CA LEU A 807 32.07 -38.88 9.36
C LEU A 807 31.60 -39.96 8.38
N ILE A 808 32.22 -40.02 7.20
CA ILE A 808 32.06 -41.14 6.29
C ILE A 808 33.06 -42.24 6.63
N PRO A 809 32.71 -43.53 6.43
CA PRO A 809 33.62 -44.61 6.73
C PRO A 809 34.80 -44.65 5.73
N THR A 810 35.99 -44.98 6.24
CA THR A 810 37.22 -45.02 5.44
C THR A 810 38.13 -46.19 5.86
N ALA A 811 38.92 -46.70 4.91
CA ALA A 811 39.94 -47.73 5.12
C ALA A 811 41.37 -47.20 4.84
N GLU A 812 41.51 -45.88 4.64
CA GLU A 812 42.80 -45.22 4.42
C GLU A 812 43.64 -45.32 5.70
N GLN A 813 44.84 -45.92 5.60
CA GLN A 813 45.82 -45.99 6.69
C GLN A 813 46.95 -45.00 6.40
N ASN A 814 47.63 -44.53 7.45
CA ASN A 814 48.79 -43.64 7.37
C ASN A 814 48.56 -42.30 6.63
N ALA A 815 47.29 -41.88 6.47
CA ALA A 815 46.93 -40.60 5.87
C ALA A 815 47.02 -39.43 6.87
N ARG A 816 47.17 -38.21 6.35
CA ARG A 816 47.13 -36.98 7.14
C ARG A 816 45.77 -36.30 7.02
N LEU A 817 45.24 -35.83 8.15
CA LEU A 817 44.00 -35.06 8.19
C LEU A 817 44.27 -33.61 7.81
N ILE A 818 43.61 -33.14 6.76
CA ILE A 818 43.71 -31.76 6.27
C ILE A 818 42.30 -31.17 6.15
N ARG A 819 42.13 -30.00 6.75
CA ARG A 819 40.91 -29.20 6.68
C ARG A 819 41.02 -28.19 5.55
N GLN A 820 39.95 -28.03 4.79
CA GLN A 820 39.88 -27.08 3.68
C GLN A 820 38.57 -26.30 3.71
N ASP A 821 38.67 -25.00 3.46
CA ASP A 821 37.55 -24.11 3.22
C ASP A 821 37.52 -23.78 1.72
N VAL A 822 36.47 -24.23 1.03
CA VAL A 822 36.29 -24.03 -0.41
C VAL A 822 35.16 -23.03 -0.62
N GLN A 823 35.44 -21.98 -1.39
CA GLN A 823 34.47 -20.98 -1.81
C GLN A 823 34.38 -20.97 -3.33
N PHE A 824 33.18 -21.19 -3.87
CA PHE A 824 32.91 -21.09 -5.30
C PHE A 824 32.73 -19.62 -5.71
N VAL A 825 33.33 -19.26 -6.84
CA VAL A 825 33.23 -17.94 -7.48
C VAL A 825 32.37 -18.01 -8.75
N ASP A 826 32.33 -19.18 -9.40
CA ASP A 826 31.46 -19.49 -10.54
C ASP A 826 30.84 -20.89 -10.42
N ASP A 827 29.88 -21.22 -11.29
CA ASP A 827 29.21 -22.52 -11.31
C ASP A 827 30.10 -23.61 -11.92
N VAL A 828 30.78 -24.36 -11.05
CA VAL A 828 31.59 -25.54 -11.39
C VAL A 828 30.85 -26.86 -11.08
N GLY A 829 29.52 -26.82 -11.00
CA GLY A 829 28.68 -27.93 -10.56
C GLY A 829 28.73 -28.17 -9.06
N ASN A 830 27.73 -28.89 -8.55
CA ASN A 830 27.56 -29.15 -7.11
C ASN A 830 28.47 -30.27 -6.56
N PHE A 831 29.67 -30.45 -7.12
CA PHE A 831 30.61 -31.48 -6.68
C PHE A 831 31.30 -31.08 -5.38
N LEU A 832 31.58 -32.07 -4.54
CA LEU A 832 32.46 -31.93 -3.39
C LEU A 832 33.91 -32.10 -3.88
N TYR A 833 34.67 -31.02 -3.86
CA TYR A 833 36.09 -31.00 -4.22
C TYR A 833 36.95 -31.17 -2.99
N THR A 834 37.84 -32.16 -2.96
CA THR A 834 38.70 -32.42 -1.80
C THR A 834 40.15 -32.72 -2.18
N LEU A 835 41.09 -32.34 -1.32
CA LEU A 835 42.53 -32.63 -1.45
C LEU A 835 42.85 -34.13 -1.50
N GLY A 836 42.01 -34.93 -0.84
CA GLY A 836 42.17 -36.38 -0.76
C GLY A 836 40.82 -37.07 -0.58
N THR A 837 40.79 -38.14 0.19
CA THR A 837 39.53 -38.85 0.48
C THR A 837 38.68 -38.02 1.45
N PRO A 838 37.45 -37.62 1.08
CA PRO A 838 36.59 -36.83 1.95
C PRO A 838 36.28 -37.60 3.24
N LEU A 839 36.23 -36.90 4.37
CA LEU A 839 35.89 -37.49 5.67
C LEU A 839 34.58 -36.90 6.22
N SER A 840 34.42 -35.58 6.20
CA SER A 840 33.20 -34.89 6.62
C SER A 840 33.10 -33.49 6.00
N THR A 841 31.91 -32.89 6.09
CA THR A 841 31.68 -31.50 5.69
C THR A 841 30.82 -30.74 6.70
N ASN A 842 30.90 -29.41 6.72
CA ASN A 842 30.00 -28.55 7.52
C ASN A 842 28.62 -28.31 6.87
N ARG A 843 28.35 -28.95 5.73
CA ARG A 843 27.07 -28.97 5.01
C ARG A 843 26.58 -30.40 4.89
N ASP A 844 25.30 -30.57 4.59
CA ASP A 844 24.77 -31.85 4.16
C ASP A 844 25.34 -32.17 2.77
N PHE A 845 25.72 -33.43 2.57
CA PHE A 845 26.39 -33.88 1.35
C PHE A 845 25.97 -35.31 1.00
N ARG A 846 26.09 -35.67 -0.27
CA ARG A 846 25.71 -36.98 -0.80
C ARG A 846 26.92 -37.65 -1.39
N VAL A 847 27.15 -38.92 -1.03
CA VAL A 847 28.31 -39.69 -1.50
C VAL A 847 27.83 -40.83 -2.39
N ALA A 848 28.47 -40.98 -3.55
CA ALA A 848 28.23 -42.06 -4.49
C ALA A 848 29.23 -43.22 -4.25
N TRP A 849 28.81 -44.26 -3.54
CA TRP A 849 29.61 -45.43 -3.19
C TRP A 849 29.59 -46.52 -4.26
N ARG A 850 30.75 -46.95 -4.74
CA ARG A 850 30.88 -48.18 -5.57
C ARG A 850 30.90 -49.43 -4.71
N ILE A 851 31.55 -49.37 -3.55
CA ILE A 851 31.48 -50.39 -2.49
C ILE A 851 31.44 -49.65 -1.16
N GLN A 852 30.48 -49.99 -0.32
CA GLN A 852 30.47 -49.64 1.10
C GLN A 852 30.17 -50.93 1.87
N SER A 853 31.20 -51.54 2.46
CA SER A 853 31.05 -52.77 3.24
C SER A 853 31.79 -52.67 4.55
N ASP A 854 31.04 -52.39 5.61
CA ASP A 854 31.54 -52.28 6.98
C ASP A 854 32.11 -53.62 7.47
N SER A 855 31.48 -54.73 7.08
CA SER A 855 31.88 -56.09 7.49
C SER A 855 33.25 -56.51 6.94
N SER A 856 33.61 -56.05 5.74
CA SER A 856 34.89 -56.35 5.10
C SER A 856 35.88 -55.18 5.16
N GLN A 857 35.49 -54.05 5.77
CA GLN A 857 36.22 -52.78 5.78
C GLN A 857 36.73 -52.36 4.39
N VAL A 858 35.87 -52.49 3.38
CA VAL A 858 36.18 -52.07 1.99
C VAL A 858 35.29 -50.91 1.63
N TYR A 859 35.90 -49.78 1.29
CA TYR A 859 35.22 -48.54 0.91
C TYR A 859 35.83 -48.01 -0.39
N ASP A 860 34.99 -47.78 -1.40
CA ASP A 860 35.39 -47.33 -2.72
C ASP A 860 34.34 -46.34 -3.25
N LEU A 861 34.72 -45.07 -3.40
CA LEU A 861 33.80 -43.99 -3.75
C LEU A 861 34.06 -43.47 -5.16
N PHE A 862 32.99 -43.10 -5.86
CA PHE A 862 33.02 -42.49 -7.18
C PHE A 862 33.18 -40.98 -7.10
N GLY A 863 32.40 -40.34 -6.22
CA GLY A 863 32.40 -38.90 -6.02
C GLY A 863 31.39 -38.49 -4.96
N ALA A 864 31.32 -37.19 -4.66
CA ALA A 864 30.35 -36.65 -3.73
C ALA A 864 29.82 -35.29 -4.23
N THR A 865 28.62 -34.92 -3.79
CA THR A 865 28.01 -33.60 -4.04
C THR A 865 27.73 -32.89 -2.74
N VAL A 866 27.86 -31.58 -2.74
CA VAL A 866 27.56 -30.70 -1.63
C VAL A 866 26.75 -29.51 -2.13
N ALA A 867 25.78 -29.05 -1.35
CA ALA A 867 24.95 -27.92 -1.71
C ALA A 867 25.51 -26.60 -1.16
N GLY A 868 25.56 -25.57 -2.02
CA GLY A 868 25.85 -24.18 -1.66
C GLY A 868 27.20 -23.65 -2.17
N ASP A 869 27.35 -22.33 -2.16
CA ASP A 869 28.47 -21.60 -2.77
C ASP A 869 29.78 -21.66 -1.95
N SER A 870 29.76 -22.30 -0.78
CA SER A 870 30.95 -22.55 0.04
C SER A 870 30.72 -23.67 1.05
N TYR A 871 31.77 -24.39 1.36
CA TYR A 871 31.78 -25.44 2.39
C TYR A 871 33.17 -25.59 3.02
N ARG A 872 33.15 -26.17 4.20
CA ARG A 872 34.34 -26.69 4.89
C ARG A 872 34.31 -28.21 4.78
N ALA A 873 35.42 -28.80 4.35
CA ALA A 873 35.59 -30.25 4.30
C ALA A 873 36.85 -30.66 5.07
N ASP A 874 36.75 -31.79 5.75
CA ASP A 874 37.90 -32.50 6.30
C ASP A 874 38.23 -33.67 5.36
N SER A 875 39.49 -33.85 5.02
CA SER A 875 39.94 -34.87 4.06
C SER A 875 41.22 -35.58 4.51
N LEU A 876 41.36 -36.84 4.09
CA LEU A 876 42.53 -37.68 4.33
C LEU A 876 43.44 -37.68 3.11
N VAL A 877 44.66 -37.19 3.27
CA VAL A 877 45.65 -37.01 2.20
C VAL A 877 46.85 -37.93 2.41
N GLN A 878 47.27 -38.62 1.35
CA GLN A 878 48.41 -39.55 1.38
C GLN A 878 49.71 -38.83 1.03
N ILE A 879 50.56 -38.59 2.04
CA ILE A 879 51.83 -37.88 1.89
C ILE A 879 52.95 -38.81 2.36
N HIS A 880 53.70 -39.36 1.41
CA HIS A 880 54.76 -40.35 1.64
C HIS A 880 56.03 -39.99 0.88
N SER A 881 57.18 -40.34 1.46
CA SER A 881 58.49 -40.17 0.83
C SER A 881 58.73 -41.20 -0.28
N ILE A 882 59.68 -40.91 -1.18
CA ILE A 882 60.06 -41.83 -2.26
C ILE A 882 60.59 -43.14 -1.70
N ASP A 883 61.39 -43.09 -0.63
CA ASP A 883 61.99 -44.27 -0.04
C ASP A 883 60.95 -45.19 0.59
N GLU A 884 59.91 -44.65 1.22
CA GLU A 884 58.76 -45.42 1.70
C GLU A 884 58.04 -46.13 0.54
N LEU A 885 57.74 -45.42 -0.54
CA LEU A 885 57.00 -45.97 -1.68
C LEU A 885 57.78 -47.07 -2.43
N ARG A 886 59.12 -47.00 -2.45
CA ARG A 886 59.98 -48.05 -3.03
C ARG A 886 59.94 -49.36 -2.25
N THR A 887 59.59 -49.32 -0.96
CA THR A 887 59.44 -50.53 -0.14
C THR A 887 58.08 -51.23 -0.31
N ALA A 888 57.14 -50.61 -1.03
CA ALA A 888 55.82 -51.17 -1.25
C ALA A 888 55.87 -52.54 -1.97
N GLY A 889 55.16 -53.52 -1.41
CA GLY A 889 55.05 -54.85 -1.98
C GLY A 889 54.13 -54.94 -3.21
N GLN A 890 54.03 -56.14 -3.79
CA GLN A 890 53.13 -56.46 -4.91
C GLN A 890 51.91 -57.30 -4.50
N ASN A 891 51.67 -57.43 -3.19
CA ASN A 891 50.53 -58.17 -2.64
C ASN A 891 49.30 -57.27 -2.54
N TYR A 892 48.53 -57.19 -3.62
CA TYR A 892 47.33 -56.36 -3.68
C TYR A 892 46.08 -57.11 -3.19
N PRO A 893 45.12 -56.42 -2.55
CA PRO A 893 43.81 -57.01 -2.23
C PRO A 893 43.09 -57.52 -3.49
N GLY A 894 42.49 -58.71 -3.43
CA GLY A 894 41.89 -59.36 -4.62
C GLY A 894 40.76 -58.55 -5.28
N TRP A 895 39.97 -57.81 -4.49
CA TRP A 895 38.92 -56.92 -5.01
C TRP A 895 39.52 -55.77 -5.83
N MET A 896 40.71 -55.29 -5.45
CA MET A 896 41.40 -54.20 -6.11
C MET A 896 42.04 -54.65 -7.42
N VAL A 897 42.66 -55.83 -7.44
CA VAL A 897 43.16 -56.46 -8.68
C VAL A 897 42.02 -56.60 -9.70
N THR A 898 40.89 -57.14 -9.26
CA THR A 898 39.72 -57.40 -10.13
C THR A 898 39.13 -56.12 -10.72
N ARG A 899 39.26 -54.98 -10.04
CA ARG A 899 38.66 -53.71 -10.46
C ARG A 899 39.67 -52.79 -11.15
N TYR A 900 40.75 -52.46 -10.46
CA TYR A 900 41.68 -51.41 -10.85
C TYR A 900 42.92 -51.90 -11.60
N MET A 901 43.09 -53.20 -11.83
CA MET A 901 44.04 -53.72 -12.83
C MET A 901 43.34 -54.24 -14.10
N SER A 902 42.00 -54.22 -14.13
CA SER A 902 41.25 -54.73 -15.28
C SER A 902 41.38 -53.80 -16.50
N LEU A 903 41.64 -54.39 -17.66
CA LEU A 903 41.62 -53.75 -18.98
C LEU A 903 40.72 -54.56 -19.92
N PRO A 904 39.95 -53.92 -20.82
CA PRO A 904 39.13 -54.63 -21.79
C PRO A 904 40.02 -55.35 -22.81
N ALA A 905 39.54 -56.45 -23.37
CA ALA A 905 40.25 -57.21 -24.41
C ALA A 905 40.44 -56.41 -25.72
N SER A 906 39.79 -55.25 -25.85
CA SER A 906 39.96 -54.32 -26.95
C SER A 906 41.26 -53.52 -26.89
N VAL A 907 41.95 -53.48 -25.73
CA VAL A 907 43.24 -52.79 -25.62
C VAL A 907 44.27 -53.49 -26.52
N PRO A 908 44.89 -52.77 -27.47
CA PRO A 908 45.84 -53.36 -28.41
C PRO A 908 47.12 -53.91 -27.76
N GLU A 909 47.68 -55.00 -28.31
CA GLU A 909 48.88 -55.68 -27.75
C GLU A 909 50.14 -54.80 -27.78
N ASN A 910 50.24 -53.82 -28.69
CA ASN A 910 51.35 -52.86 -28.72
C ASN A 910 51.38 -51.97 -27.47
N VAL A 911 50.22 -51.59 -26.91
CA VAL A 911 50.11 -50.85 -25.64
C VAL A 911 50.56 -51.74 -24.48
N LEU A 912 50.13 -53.01 -24.46
CA LEU A 912 50.51 -53.97 -23.42
C LEU A 912 52.01 -54.29 -23.46
N THR A 913 52.58 -54.43 -24.65
CA THR A 913 54.02 -54.67 -24.85
C THR A 913 54.82 -53.46 -24.39
N LEU A 914 54.40 -52.25 -24.76
CA LEU A 914 55.04 -51.02 -24.30
C LEU A 914 55.07 -50.92 -22.77
N ALA A 915 53.97 -51.24 -22.09
CA ALA A 915 53.93 -51.24 -20.62
C ALA A 915 54.95 -52.21 -20.02
N ARG A 916 55.08 -53.42 -20.57
CA ARG A 916 56.06 -54.42 -20.13
C ARG A 916 57.49 -53.95 -20.38
N ASP A 917 57.76 -53.38 -21.55
CA ASP A 917 59.09 -52.91 -21.94
C ASP A 917 59.57 -51.74 -21.08
N LEU A 918 58.69 -50.76 -20.83
CA LEU A 918 58.99 -49.60 -19.97
C LEU A 918 59.30 -50.01 -18.52
N THR A 919 58.74 -51.13 -18.07
CA THR A 919 58.82 -51.56 -16.67
C THR A 919 59.73 -52.78 -16.46
N ALA A 920 60.35 -53.31 -17.52
CA ALA A 920 61.11 -54.57 -17.49
C ALA A 920 62.35 -54.52 -16.59
N ILE A 921 63.01 -53.36 -16.50
CA ILE A 921 64.24 -53.18 -15.72
C ILE A 921 63.98 -52.79 -14.26
N GLU A 922 62.76 -52.33 -13.95
CA GLU A 922 62.42 -51.79 -12.64
C GLU A 922 61.91 -52.87 -11.68
N THR A 923 62.46 -52.88 -10.47
CA THR A 923 62.28 -53.97 -9.49
C THR A 923 61.11 -53.74 -8.54
N ASN A 924 60.70 -52.50 -8.33
CA ASN A 924 59.59 -52.13 -7.44
C ASN A 924 58.48 -51.38 -8.20
N PRO A 925 57.22 -51.40 -7.70
CA PRO A 925 56.10 -50.76 -8.37
C PRO A 925 56.27 -49.23 -8.51
N TYR A 926 56.97 -48.57 -7.60
CA TYR A 926 57.10 -47.12 -7.64
C TYR A 926 57.99 -46.68 -8.80
N ASP A 927 59.18 -47.26 -8.92
CA ASP A 927 60.08 -46.95 -10.04
C ASP A 927 59.49 -47.40 -11.39
N ARG A 928 58.64 -48.45 -11.42
CA ARG A 928 57.83 -48.78 -12.61
C ARG A 928 56.86 -47.68 -13.00
N ALA A 929 56.14 -47.11 -12.03
CA ALA A 929 55.23 -45.99 -12.28
C ALA A 929 56.01 -44.75 -12.75
N VAL A 930 57.15 -44.44 -12.12
CA VAL A 930 58.03 -43.33 -12.52
C VAL A 930 58.58 -43.52 -13.93
N ALA A 931 58.93 -44.75 -14.34
CA ALA A 931 59.37 -45.04 -15.71
C ALA A 931 58.28 -44.75 -16.74
N ILE A 932 57.02 -45.11 -16.44
CA ILE A 932 55.86 -44.80 -17.29
C ILE A 932 55.62 -43.29 -17.35
N GLU A 933 55.59 -42.61 -16.19
CA GLU A 933 55.41 -41.16 -16.10
C GLU A 933 56.49 -40.42 -16.91
N SER A 934 57.76 -40.80 -16.71
CA SER A 934 58.91 -40.22 -17.41
C SER A 934 58.87 -40.45 -18.92
N TYR A 935 58.30 -41.57 -19.37
CA TYR A 935 58.08 -41.82 -20.80
C TYR A 935 57.01 -40.90 -21.37
N LEU A 936 55.86 -40.80 -20.72
CA LEU A 936 54.73 -39.99 -21.19
C LEU A 936 55.08 -38.50 -21.23
N ARG A 937 55.84 -38.00 -20.24
CA ARG A 937 56.28 -36.60 -20.14
C ARG A 937 57.21 -36.15 -21.28
N GLN A 938 57.65 -37.06 -22.17
CA GLN A 938 58.41 -36.72 -23.38
C GLN A 938 57.53 -36.16 -24.51
N TYR A 939 56.20 -36.35 -24.46
CA TYR A 939 55.28 -35.85 -25.48
C TYR A 939 54.88 -34.39 -25.22
N PRO A 940 54.69 -33.56 -26.26
CA PRO A 940 54.28 -32.16 -26.09
C PRO A 940 52.82 -31.99 -25.66
N TYR A 941 52.59 -31.08 -24.70
CA TYR A 941 51.25 -30.68 -24.28
C TYR A 941 50.61 -29.71 -25.28
N THR A 942 49.36 -29.97 -25.67
CA THR A 942 48.53 -29.06 -26.48
C THR A 942 47.04 -29.35 -26.33
N LEU A 943 46.25 -28.28 -26.21
CA LEU A 943 44.79 -28.33 -26.24
C LEU A 943 44.23 -28.45 -27.67
N ASN A 944 45.06 -28.21 -28.70
CA ASN A 944 44.66 -28.27 -30.10
C ASN A 944 45.01 -29.63 -30.72
N VAL A 945 44.14 -30.61 -30.49
CA VAL A 945 44.26 -31.96 -31.04
C VAL A 945 43.07 -32.31 -31.93
N SER A 946 43.33 -33.05 -33.01
CA SER A 946 42.28 -33.59 -33.87
C SER A 946 41.54 -34.73 -33.18
N ILE A 947 40.22 -34.82 -33.42
CA ILE A 947 39.40 -35.93 -32.94
C ILE A 947 39.95 -37.25 -33.52
N GLY A 948 40.17 -38.24 -32.67
CA GLY A 948 40.71 -39.54 -33.06
C GLY A 948 39.77 -40.30 -34.02
N PRO A 949 40.30 -41.17 -34.91
CA PRO A 949 39.48 -41.99 -35.79
C PRO A 949 38.54 -42.91 -34.99
N ALA A 950 37.29 -43.02 -35.41
CA ALA A 950 36.31 -43.88 -34.75
C ALA A 950 36.75 -45.35 -34.76
N GLY A 951 36.68 -46.02 -33.61
CA GLY A 951 37.01 -47.44 -33.45
C GLY A 951 38.47 -47.76 -33.13
N ILE A 952 39.34 -46.74 -32.99
CA ILE A 952 40.71 -46.91 -32.45
C ILE A 952 40.71 -46.61 -30.95
N ASP A 953 41.46 -47.40 -30.19
CA ASP A 953 41.67 -47.18 -28.76
C ASP A 953 42.38 -45.84 -28.51
N ILE A 954 41.87 -45.03 -27.58
CA ILE A 954 42.38 -43.67 -27.37
C ILE A 954 43.82 -43.66 -26.84
N THR A 955 44.20 -44.68 -26.06
CA THR A 955 45.56 -44.81 -25.54
C THR A 955 46.51 -45.21 -26.67
N GLU A 956 46.12 -46.15 -27.54
CA GLU A 956 46.90 -46.47 -28.75
C GLU A 956 47.08 -45.25 -29.66
N TYR A 957 45.99 -44.52 -29.91
CA TYR A 957 46.01 -43.32 -30.75
C TYR A 957 46.98 -42.27 -30.19
N PHE A 958 46.93 -42.01 -28.88
CA PHE A 958 47.83 -41.07 -28.21
C PHE A 958 49.31 -41.49 -28.28
N LEU A 959 49.62 -42.73 -27.91
CA LEU A 959 51.01 -43.21 -27.78
C LEU A 959 51.74 -43.35 -29.13
N PHE A 960 51.03 -43.82 -30.17
CA PHE A 960 51.69 -44.22 -31.41
C PHE A 960 51.38 -43.31 -32.60
N SER A 961 50.22 -42.64 -32.61
CA SER A 961 49.80 -41.80 -33.74
C SER A 961 49.90 -40.31 -33.44
N LEU A 962 49.24 -39.85 -32.37
CA LEU A 962 49.10 -38.43 -32.06
C LEU A 962 50.36 -37.86 -31.42
N ARG A 963 50.91 -38.53 -30.40
CA ARG A 963 52.13 -38.18 -29.65
C ARG A 963 52.18 -36.73 -29.14
N LYS A 964 51.01 -36.16 -28.87
CA LYS A 964 50.78 -34.85 -28.24
C LYS A 964 49.34 -34.82 -27.71
N GLY A 965 49.06 -34.08 -26.66
CA GLY A 965 47.71 -34.10 -26.07
C GLY A 965 47.54 -33.15 -24.91
N TYR A 966 46.40 -33.23 -24.24
CA TYR A 966 46.14 -32.55 -22.99
C TYR A 966 45.91 -33.55 -21.85
N CYS A 967 45.70 -33.08 -20.63
CA CYS A 967 45.72 -33.86 -19.38
C CYS A 967 44.96 -35.19 -19.46
N ASP A 968 43.74 -35.22 -20.01
CA ASP A 968 42.95 -36.45 -20.17
C ASP A 968 43.69 -37.57 -20.91
N TYR A 969 44.43 -37.25 -21.98
CA TYR A 969 45.20 -38.25 -22.75
C TYR A 969 46.37 -38.81 -21.95
N TYR A 970 47.11 -37.94 -21.24
CA TYR A 970 48.26 -38.34 -20.43
C TYR A 970 47.81 -39.19 -19.23
N ALA A 971 46.81 -38.73 -18.49
CA ALA A 971 46.25 -39.45 -17.35
C ALA A 971 45.67 -40.80 -17.78
N THR A 972 44.93 -40.85 -18.88
CA THR A 972 44.39 -42.11 -19.43
C THR A 972 45.52 -43.07 -19.80
N ALA A 973 46.55 -42.62 -20.52
CA ALA A 973 47.68 -43.46 -20.91
C ALA A 973 48.47 -43.97 -19.71
N MET A 974 48.70 -43.13 -18.69
CA MET A 974 49.36 -43.52 -17.45
C MET A 974 48.61 -44.64 -16.74
N VAL A 975 47.29 -44.50 -16.57
CA VAL A 975 46.48 -45.51 -15.90
C VAL A 975 46.47 -46.82 -16.70
N VAL A 976 46.29 -46.77 -18.02
CA VAL A 976 46.25 -47.98 -18.86
C VAL A 976 47.60 -48.70 -18.87
N LEU A 977 48.72 -47.98 -19.02
CA LEU A 977 50.06 -48.57 -18.97
C LEU A 977 50.37 -49.13 -17.57
N ALA A 978 49.99 -48.44 -16.50
CA ALA A 978 50.18 -48.93 -15.13
C ALA A 978 49.40 -50.22 -14.87
N ARG A 979 48.14 -50.29 -15.32
CA ARG A 979 47.32 -51.52 -15.26
C ARG A 979 47.95 -52.68 -16.03
N ALA A 980 48.45 -52.41 -17.24
CA ALA A 980 49.12 -53.40 -18.08
C ALA A 980 50.46 -53.88 -17.47
N ALA A 981 51.13 -53.03 -16.69
CA ALA A 981 52.34 -53.36 -15.91
C ALA A 981 52.05 -54.02 -14.55
N GLY A 982 50.77 -54.33 -14.25
CA GLY A 982 50.38 -55.04 -13.04
C GLY A 982 50.24 -54.17 -11.80
N MET A 983 49.96 -52.87 -11.95
CA MET A 983 49.72 -51.93 -10.85
C MET A 983 48.25 -51.49 -10.85
N PRO A 984 47.53 -51.48 -9.71
CA PRO A 984 46.17 -50.97 -9.68
C PRO A 984 46.20 -49.45 -9.84
N ALA A 985 45.53 -48.95 -10.85
CA ALA A 985 45.55 -47.53 -11.18
C ALA A 985 44.14 -47.03 -11.50
N ARG A 986 43.85 -45.75 -11.21
CA ARG A 986 42.55 -45.12 -11.45
C ARG A 986 42.69 -43.71 -12.03
N TYR A 987 41.68 -43.32 -12.79
CA TYR A 987 41.60 -42.03 -13.44
C TYR A 987 40.83 -41.03 -12.57
N VAL A 988 41.39 -39.85 -12.36
CA VAL A 988 40.83 -38.84 -11.45
C VAL A 988 40.71 -37.52 -12.19
N ILE A 989 39.62 -36.80 -11.94
CA ILE A 989 39.39 -35.44 -12.44
C ILE A 989 39.10 -34.47 -11.30
N GLY A 990 39.37 -33.20 -11.57
CA GLY A 990 39.14 -32.13 -10.62
C GLY A 990 39.81 -30.83 -11.06
N TYR A 991 40.33 -30.08 -10.09
CA TYR A 991 41.12 -28.87 -10.32
C TYR A 991 42.48 -29.00 -9.67
N ILE A 992 43.43 -28.21 -10.15
CA ILE A 992 44.69 -27.99 -9.43
C ILE A 992 44.81 -26.52 -9.02
N GLY A 993 45.42 -26.25 -7.88
CA GLY A 993 45.76 -24.89 -7.46
C GLY A 993 47.26 -24.67 -7.53
N GLU A 994 47.73 -23.97 -8.57
CA GLU A 994 49.15 -23.63 -8.73
C GLU A 994 49.50 -22.28 -8.09
N HIS A 995 48.51 -21.40 -7.92
CA HIS A 995 48.72 -20.04 -7.42
C HIS A 995 48.27 -19.86 -5.96
N TYR A 996 49.25 -19.80 -5.04
CA TYR A 996 49.01 -19.39 -3.66
C TYR A 996 49.14 -17.87 -3.50
N ASP A 997 48.07 -17.23 -3.04
CA ASP A 997 48.04 -15.80 -2.72
C ASP A 997 48.37 -15.58 -1.25
N ALA A 998 49.59 -15.09 -0.98
CA ALA A 998 50.08 -14.83 0.36
C ALA A 998 49.35 -13.69 1.09
N GLU A 999 48.73 -12.73 0.38
CA GLU A 999 47.95 -11.67 1.03
C GLU A 999 46.57 -12.19 1.48
N ARG A 1000 46.01 -13.15 0.74
CA ARG A 1000 44.70 -13.75 1.02
C ARG A 1000 44.76 -15.04 1.86
N GLU A 1001 45.97 -15.54 2.10
CA GLU A 1001 46.25 -16.84 2.73
C GLU A 1001 45.41 -17.96 2.09
N ALA A 1002 45.34 -17.98 0.76
CA ALA A 1002 44.45 -18.86 0.00
C ALA A 1002 45.01 -19.21 -1.38
N TYR A 1003 44.65 -20.39 -1.89
CA TYR A 1003 44.83 -20.76 -3.29
C TYR A 1003 43.69 -20.18 -4.12
N VAL A 1004 44.03 -19.49 -5.20
CA VAL A 1004 43.06 -18.94 -6.16
C VAL A 1004 43.07 -19.83 -7.38
N ILE A 1005 41.92 -20.43 -7.69
CA ILE A 1005 41.80 -21.45 -8.74
C ILE A 1005 40.98 -20.93 -9.90
N THR A 1006 41.50 -21.08 -11.11
CA THR A 1006 40.90 -20.60 -12.37
C THR A 1006 40.29 -21.72 -13.21
N ALA A 1007 39.40 -21.37 -14.13
CA ALA A 1007 38.69 -22.35 -14.95
C ALA A 1007 39.63 -23.19 -15.84
N ASP A 1008 40.77 -22.62 -16.25
CA ASP A 1008 41.81 -23.28 -17.04
C ASP A 1008 42.72 -24.23 -16.22
N GLU A 1009 42.56 -24.26 -14.90
CA GLU A 1009 43.20 -25.23 -14.01
C GLU A 1009 42.36 -26.50 -13.81
N ALA A 1010 41.26 -26.67 -14.53
CA ALA A 1010 40.57 -27.96 -14.64
C ALA A 1010 41.54 -29.03 -15.16
N HIS A 1011 41.62 -30.17 -14.47
CA HIS A 1011 42.73 -31.10 -14.67
C HIS A 1011 42.35 -32.56 -14.40
N ALA A 1012 43.10 -33.46 -15.03
CA ALA A 1012 42.97 -34.91 -14.88
C ALA A 1012 44.35 -35.53 -14.60
N TRP A 1013 44.39 -36.49 -13.67
CA TRP A 1013 45.62 -37.17 -13.26
C TRP A 1013 45.39 -38.66 -12.99
N ALA A 1014 46.48 -39.38 -12.74
CA ALA A 1014 46.45 -40.80 -12.41
C ALA A 1014 46.74 -41.01 -10.92
N GLU A 1015 46.01 -41.94 -10.30
CA GLU A 1015 46.36 -42.44 -8.96
C GLU A 1015 46.68 -43.93 -9.02
N ILE A 1016 47.78 -44.34 -8.42
CA ILE A 1016 48.27 -45.72 -8.39
C ILE A 1016 48.29 -46.20 -6.94
N TYR A 1017 47.77 -47.39 -6.69
CA TYR A 1017 47.70 -47.95 -5.35
C TYR A 1017 48.98 -48.68 -4.95
N PHE A 1018 49.48 -48.38 -3.75
CA PHE A 1018 50.64 -49.01 -3.14
C PHE A 1018 50.23 -49.70 -1.83
N PRO A 1019 50.44 -51.03 -1.68
CA PRO A 1019 50.07 -51.73 -0.46
C PRO A 1019 50.76 -51.13 0.77
N GLY A 1020 49.97 -50.79 1.79
CA GLY A 1020 50.45 -50.13 3.01
C GLY A 1020 50.46 -48.59 2.96
N TYR A 1021 50.34 -48.00 1.77
CA TYR A 1021 50.46 -46.55 1.55
C TYR A 1021 49.22 -45.90 0.90
N GLY A 1022 48.32 -46.69 0.29
CA GLY A 1022 47.08 -46.18 -0.28
C GLY A 1022 47.22 -45.72 -1.73
N TRP A 1023 46.34 -44.81 -2.14
CA TRP A 1023 46.34 -44.23 -3.50
C TRP A 1023 47.30 -43.05 -3.59
N ILE A 1024 48.28 -43.15 -4.49
CA ILE A 1024 49.32 -42.15 -4.68
C ILE A 1024 49.15 -41.47 -6.04
N GLN A 1025 49.17 -40.14 -6.07
CA GLN A 1025 48.96 -39.31 -7.26
C GLN A 1025 50.21 -39.29 -8.15
N PHE A 1026 50.06 -39.32 -9.47
CA PHE A 1026 51.11 -39.16 -10.47
C PHE A 1026 50.69 -38.13 -11.51
N GLU A 1027 51.65 -37.32 -11.98
CA GLU A 1027 51.43 -36.23 -12.92
C GLU A 1027 52.13 -36.52 -14.27
N PRO A 1028 51.50 -37.30 -15.16
CA PRO A 1028 52.08 -37.64 -16.45
C PRO A 1028 52.10 -36.48 -17.45
N THR A 1029 51.42 -35.36 -17.18
CA THR A 1029 51.27 -34.25 -18.15
C THR A 1029 52.55 -33.43 -18.24
N ALA A 1030 53.20 -33.45 -19.41
CA ALA A 1030 54.46 -32.75 -19.65
C ALA A 1030 54.38 -31.22 -19.49
N GLY A 1031 53.19 -30.63 -19.63
CA GLY A 1031 52.94 -29.19 -19.50
C GLY A 1031 52.97 -28.66 -18.07
N ARG A 1032 53.12 -29.53 -17.06
CA ARG A 1032 53.09 -29.18 -15.64
C ARG A 1032 54.29 -29.76 -14.89
N PRO A 1033 54.75 -29.17 -13.77
CA PRO A 1033 55.81 -29.76 -12.95
C PRO A 1033 55.41 -31.15 -12.44
N ALA A 1034 56.40 -32.04 -12.27
CA ALA A 1034 56.15 -33.33 -11.62
C ALA A 1034 55.86 -33.11 -10.13
N ILE A 1035 55.12 -34.02 -9.50
CA ILE A 1035 54.82 -33.94 -8.07
C ILE A 1035 56.12 -34.16 -7.28
N GLU A 1036 56.60 -33.13 -6.61
CA GLU A 1036 57.73 -33.23 -5.69
C GLU A 1036 57.26 -33.91 -4.39
N ARG A 1037 58.01 -34.93 -3.95
CA ARG A 1037 57.73 -35.68 -2.72
C ARG A 1037 58.77 -35.36 -1.68
N PRO A 1038 58.39 -35.37 -0.38
CA PRO A 1038 59.35 -35.12 0.68
C PRO A 1038 60.49 -36.14 0.61
N PRO A 1039 61.76 -35.69 0.78
CA PRO A 1039 62.93 -36.55 0.65
C PRO A 1039 63.06 -37.53 1.83
N GLU A 1040 62.53 -37.18 2.99
CA GLU A 1040 62.51 -38.02 4.19
C GLU A 1040 61.06 -38.27 4.61
N ALA A 1041 60.85 -39.38 5.33
CA ALA A 1041 59.55 -39.67 5.92
C ALA A 1041 59.14 -38.55 6.88
N LEU A 1042 57.88 -38.11 6.78
CA LEU A 1042 57.33 -37.18 7.76
C LEU A 1042 57.30 -37.84 9.13
N PRO A 1043 57.45 -37.08 10.24
CA PRO A 1043 57.39 -37.63 11.58
C PRO A 1043 56.16 -38.52 11.77
N GLU A 1044 56.35 -39.71 12.38
CA GLU A 1044 55.24 -40.55 12.79
C GLU A 1044 54.32 -39.78 13.72
N LEU A 1045 53.02 -39.81 13.46
CA LEU A 1045 52.04 -39.20 14.34
C LEU A 1045 52.11 -39.93 15.70
N PRO A 1046 52.08 -39.20 16.83
CA PRO A 1046 51.96 -39.80 18.15
C PRO A 1046 50.81 -40.82 18.20
N ALA A 1047 51.05 -42.00 18.78
CA ALA A 1047 50.07 -43.09 18.85
C ALA A 1047 48.79 -42.75 19.64
N ASP A 1048 48.79 -41.60 20.33
CA ASP A 1048 47.75 -41.03 21.19
C ASP A 1048 47.15 -39.72 20.63
N LEU A 1049 47.39 -39.38 19.37
CA LEU A 1049 46.77 -38.19 18.77
C LEU A 1049 45.27 -38.42 18.55
N GLU A 1050 44.44 -38.00 19.50
CA GLU A 1050 43.00 -37.91 19.33
C GLU A 1050 42.69 -36.90 18.21
N LEU A 1051 41.96 -37.33 17.18
CA LEU A 1051 41.45 -36.46 16.12
C LEU A 1051 40.41 -35.51 16.76
N ASP A 1052 40.84 -34.30 17.12
CA ASP A 1052 39.98 -33.26 17.69
C ASP A 1052 39.11 -32.63 16.58
N PHE A 1053 37.87 -33.12 16.46
CA PHE A 1053 36.85 -32.49 15.62
C PHE A 1053 36.31 -31.22 16.30
N GLY A 1054 37.18 -30.21 16.49
CA GLY A 1054 36.84 -28.98 17.19
C GLY A 1054 35.60 -28.26 16.62
N PRO A 1055 34.86 -27.48 17.43
CA PRO A 1055 33.60 -26.87 17.01
C PRO A 1055 33.81 -25.79 15.92
N LEU A 1056 32.84 -25.76 15.00
CA LEU A 1056 32.75 -24.85 13.87
C LEU A 1056 32.42 -23.42 14.34
N VAL A 1057 33.32 -22.46 14.06
CA VAL A 1057 33.13 -20.99 14.00
C VAL A 1057 33.64 -20.17 15.22
N PRO A 1058 34.56 -19.19 15.02
CA PRO A 1058 34.74 -18.10 15.96
C PRO A 1058 33.53 -17.16 15.92
N GLU A 1059 32.91 -16.89 17.06
CA GLU A 1059 31.69 -16.06 17.13
C GLU A 1059 31.85 -14.70 16.42
N PRO A 1060 30.81 -14.21 15.71
CA PRO A 1060 30.80 -12.87 15.17
C PRO A 1060 30.86 -11.86 16.32
N ARG A 1061 31.93 -11.05 16.36
CA ARG A 1061 32.07 -9.94 17.31
C ARG A 1061 31.09 -8.80 16.99
N PHE A 1062 29.80 -9.02 17.21
CA PHE A 1062 28.82 -7.95 17.40
C PHE A 1062 28.61 -7.74 18.90
N SER A 1063 29.43 -6.89 19.53
CA SER A 1063 29.30 -6.58 20.95
C SER A 1063 28.14 -5.59 21.21
N PHE A 1064 27.48 -5.74 22.37
CA PHE A 1064 26.46 -4.83 22.90
C PHE A 1064 26.92 -3.35 22.96
N GLU A 1065 28.23 -3.11 22.98
CA GLU A 1065 28.84 -1.77 22.96
C GLU A 1065 28.61 -1.03 21.63
N ASN A 1066 28.56 -1.75 20.51
CA ASN A 1066 28.26 -1.16 19.19
C ASN A 1066 26.80 -0.69 19.09
N TRP A 1067 25.89 -1.36 19.81
CA TRP A 1067 24.49 -0.93 19.92
C TRP A 1067 24.34 0.38 20.70
N LEU A 1068 25.07 0.53 21.81
CA LEU A 1068 25.07 1.75 22.61
C LEU A 1068 25.64 2.95 21.84
N LEU A 1069 26.65 2.72 20.99
CA LEU A 1069 27.25 3.76 20.16
C LEU A 1069 26.30 4.24 19.04
N LEU A 1070 25.62 3.32 18.35
CA LEU A 1070 24.61 3.64 17.34
C LEU A 1070 23.42 4.39 17.95
N LEU A 1071 23.00 4.00 19.16
CA LEU A 1071 21.96 4.71 19.92
C LEU A 1071 22.41 6.12 20.31
N GLY A 1072 23.68 6.29 20.69
CA GLY A 1072 24.30 7.59 20.98
C GLY A 1072 24.38 8.51 19.76
N ILE A 1073 24.76 7.99 18.59
CA ILE A 1073 24.81 8.74 17.33
C ILE A 1073 23.39 9.12 16.89
N ALA A 1074 22.43 8.20 16.97
CA ALA A 1074 21.02 8.48 16.67
C ALA A 1074 20.45 9.56 17.60
N LEU A 1075 20.79 9.53 18.89
CA LEU A 1075 20.38 10.55 19.86
C LEU A 1075 21.03 11.91 19.56
N ALA A 1076 22.31 11.94 19.19
CA ALA A 1076 23.02 13.16 18.81
C ALA A 1076 22.43 13.78 17.52
N LEU A 1077 22.15 12.97 16.49
CA LEU A 1077 21.50 13.42 15.25
C LEU A 1077 20.07 13.90 15.51
N PHE A 1078 19.33 13.23 16.41
CA PHE A 1078 18.01 13.68 16.82
C PHE A 1078 18.05 15.04 17.50
N ILE A 1079 18.98 15.25 18.44
CA ILE A 1079 19.19 16.55 19.09
C ILE A 1079 19.58 17.62 18.07
N LEU A 1080 20.51 17.32 17.17
CA LEU A 1080 20.95 18.25 16.11
C LEU A 1080 19.78 18.63 15.18
N THR A 1081 18.94 17.68 14.80
CA THR A 1081 17.78 17.91 13.92
C THR A 1081 16.72 18.76 14.64
N VAL A 1082 16.48 18.50 15.93
CA VAL A 1082 15.58 19.33 16.76
C VAL A 1082 16.12 20.76 16.88
N VAL A 1083 17.44 20.93 17.06
CA VAL A 1083 18.11 22.24 17.10
C VAL A 1083 18.06 22.96 15.74
N LEU A 1084 18.20 22.23 14.63
CA LEU A 1084 18.14 22.80 13.27
C LEU A 1084 16.72 23.26 12.93
N VAL A 1085 15.72 22.41 13.16
CA VAL A 1085 14.29 22.77 13.02
C VAL A 1085 13.94 23.95 13.93
N TRP A 1086 14.55 24.00 15.13
CA TRP A 1086 14.40 25.12 16.05
C TRP A 1086 14.92 26.43 15.45
N ILE A 1087 16.16 26.47 14.96
CA ILE A 1087 16.77 27.66 14.35
C ILE A 1087 15.97 28.13 13.12
N LEU A 1088 15.57 27.19 12.24
CA LEU A 1088 14.79 27.51 11.04
C LEU A 1088 13.40 28.07 11.38
N SER A 1089 12.73 27.53 12.41
CA SER A 1089 11.43 28.03 12.86
C SER A 1089 11.48 29.45 13.43
N ASP A 1090 12.63 29.84 13.99
CA ASP A 1090 12.87 31.15 14.60
C ASP A 1090 13.28 32.18 13.55
N LEU A 1091 14.14 31.81 12.60
CA LEU A 1091 14.45 32.63 11.42
C LEU A 1091 13.19 32.94 10.59
N TRP A 1092 12.27 31.98 10.48
CA TRP A 1092 11.00 32.19 9.79
C TRP A 1092 10.07 33.15 10.56
N LEU A 1093 9.99 33.06 11.90
CA LEU A 1093 9.19 33.98 12.70
C LEU A 1093 9.77 35.41 12.71
N ALA A 1094 11.10 35.55 12.68
CA ALA A 1094 11.78 36.84 12.65
C ALA A 1094 11.46 37.66 11.39
N ARG A 1095 11.09 36.99 10.29
CA ARG A 1095 10.77 37.62 9.00
C ARG A 1095 9.28 37.97 8.84
N GLN A 1096 8.42 37.69 9.82
CA GLN A 1096 6.98 37.95 9.73
C GLN A 1096 6.65 39.39 10.17
N PRO A 1097 5.62 40.03 9.58
CA PRO A 1097 5.13 41.33 10.04
C PRO A 1097 4.54 41.22 11.46
N ILE A 1098 4.60 42.32 12.21
CA ILE A 1098 4.31 42.36 13.66
C ILE A 1098 2.89 41.84 14.00
N ASP A 1099 1.91 42.07 13.11
CA ASP A 1099 0.52 41.60 13.23
C ASP A 1099 0.40 40.07 13.35
N ARG A 1100 1.29 39.35 12.66
CA ARG A 1100 1.32 37.87 12.69
C ARG A 1100 2.35 37.34 13.67
N GLN A 1101 3.37 38.13 13.99
CA GLN A 1101 4.47 37.75 14.86
C GLN A 1101 4.05 37.75 16.33
N LEU A 1102 3.37 38.81 16.78
CA LEU A 1102 3.08 39.06 18.20
C LEU A 1102 2.08 38.04 18.81
N PRO A 1103 0.93 37.70 18.19
CA PRO A 1103 0.04 36.65 18.73
C PRO A 1103 0.70 35.27 18.74
N ARG A 1104 1.66 35.02 17.84
CA ARG A 1104 2.41 33.75 17.78
C ARG A 1104 3.48 33.68 18.87
N LEU A 1105 4.18 34.77 19.15
CA LEU A 1105 5.14 34.87 20.25
C LEU A 1105 4.43 34.67 21.59
N TYR A 1106 3.32 35.37 21.81
CA TYR A 1106 2.51 35.22 23.02
C TYR A 1106 1.93 33.81 23.17
N ARG A 1107 1.37 33.21 22.10
CA ARG A 1107 0.90 31.81 22.13
C ARG A 1107 2.04 30.81 22.40
N ARG A 1108 3.26 31.08 21.95
CA ARG A 1108 4.43 30.25 22.26
C ARG A 1108 4.83 30.39 23.73
N LEU A 1109 4.73 31.58 24.31
CA LEU A 1109 4.94 31.83 25.73
C LEU A 1109 3.87 31.10 26.57
N TYR A 1110 2.59 31.26 26.21
CA TYR A 1110 1.45 30.60 26.85
C TYR A 1110 1.54 29.07 26.80
N ARG A 1111 2.07 28.46 25.73
CA ARG A 1111 2.30 26.99 25.70
C ARG A 1111 3.23 26.47 26.80
N TYR A 1112 4.07 27.32 27.39
CA TYR A 1112 4.92 26.92 28.51
C TYR A 1112 4.14 26.75 29.81
N GLU A 1113 2.98 27.39 29.97
CA GLU A 1113 2.01 27.13 31.06
C GLU A 1113 1.69 25.63 31.19
N ARG A 1114 1.21 25.01 30.10
CA ARG A 1114 0.88 23.57 30.06
C ARG A 1114 2.10 22.66 30.20
N ARG A 1115 3.27 23.12 29.77
CA ARG A 1115 4.52 22.34 29.83
C ARG A 1115 5.16 22.37 31.22
N LEU A 1116 5.05 23.51 31.90
CA LEU A 1116 5.52 23.73 33.27
C LEU A 1116 4.46 23.39 34.32
N ARG A 1117 3.21 23.13 33.89
CA ARG A 1117 2.04 22.83 34.74
C ARG A 1117 1.81 23.89 35.80
N LEU A 1118 1.86 25.16 35.38
CA LEU A 1118 1.46 26.25 36.25
C LEU A 1118 -0.04 26.10 36.58
N PRO A 1119 -0.46 26.32 37.84
CA PRO A 1119 -1.86 26.31 38.22
C PRO A 1119 -2.50 27.57 37.64
N SER A 1120 -3.06 27.48 36.43
CA SER A 1120 -3.77 28.58 35.80
C SER A 1120 -5.28 28.31 35.75
N GLU A 1121 -6.06 29.36 35.99
CA GLU A 1121 -7.52 29.31 35.96
C GLU A 1121 -8.07 29.73 34.58
N ASP A 1122 -9.20 29.14 34.16
CA ASP A 1122 -9.85 29.48 32.88
C ASP A 1122 -10.40 30.93 32.93
N GLY A 1123 -9.66 31.88 32.34
CA GLY A 1123 -10.07 33.29 32.27
C GLY A 1123 -8.97 34.32 32.57
N GLU A 1124 -7.76 33.88 32.92
CA GLU A 1124 -6.65 34.77 33.27
C GLU A 1124 -6.29 35.80 32.19
N THR A 1125 -6.06 37.03 32.62
CA THR A 1125 -5.57 38.12 31.78
C THR A 1125 -4.09 37.92 31.44
N PRO A 1126 -3.60 38.52 30.33
CA PRO A 1126 -2.20 38.40 29.98
C PRO A 1126 -1.20 38.88 31.04
N TYR A 1127 -1.62 39.80 31.92
CA TYR A 1127 -0.82 40.29 33.03
C TYR A 1127 -0.76 39.32 34.20
N GLU A 1128 -1.88 38.67 34.54
CA GLU A 1128 -1.94 37.64 35.57
C GLU A 1128 -1.06 36.44 35.19
N PHE A 1129 -1.15 35.99 33.93
CA PHE A 1129 -0.26 34.95 33.41
C PHE A 1129 1.23 35.35 33.47
N ALA A 1130 1.56 36.59 33.11
CA ALA A 1130 2.93 37.10 33.17
C ALA A 1130 3.47 37.13 34.61
N ALA A 1131 2.65 37.55 35.57
CA ALA A 1131 2.99 37.58 36.99
C ALA A 1131 3.19 36.18 37.57
N LEU A 1132 2.34 35.21 37.20
CA LEU A 1132 2.48 33.80 37.59
C LEU A 1132 3.78 33.19 37.05
N LEU A 1133 4.13 33.48 35.79
CA LEU A 1133 5.37 32.97 35.20
C LEU A 1133 6.61 33.62 35.83
N GLN A 1134 6.53 34.91 36.19
CA GLN A 1134 7.60 35.64 36.86
C GLN A 1134 7.82 35.13 38.30
N SER A 1135 6.75 34.95 39.08
CA SER A 1135 6.85 34.43 40.45
C SER A 1135 7.45 33.02 40.47
N TYR A 1136 7.07 32.17 39.52
CA TYR A 1136 7.65 30.84 39.34
C TYR A 1136 9.16 30.89 39.03
N LEU A 1137 9.56 31.76 38.08
CA LEU A 1137 10.98 31.98 37.75
C LEU A 1137 11.79 32.52 38.94
N GLN A 1138 11.18 33.41 39.73
CA GLN A 1138 11.83 34.00 40.89
C GLN A 1138 12.03 32.97 42.01
N GLN A 1139 11.04 32.11 42.26
CA GLN A 1139 11.12 31.00 43.22
C GLN A 1139 12.18 29.96 42.84
N LEU A 1140 12.37 29.71 41.55
CA LEU A 1140 13.42 28.82 41.03
C LEU A 1140 14.82 29.46 41.06
N SER A 1141 14.90 30.80 41.04
CA SER A 1141 16.16 31.53 41.12
C SER A 1141 16.75 31.55 42.54
N SER A 1142 15.90 31.45 43.59
CA SER A 1142 16.33 31.42 44.98
C SER A 1142 16.93 30.05 45.34
N GLY A 1143 18.25 29.92 45.15
CA GLY A 1143 19.04 28.73 45.55
C GLY A 1143 19.70 27.94 44.41
N SER A 1144 19.62 28.41 43.15
CA SER A 1144 20.22 27.75 41.99
C SER A 1144 21.49 28.45 41.51
N TYR A 1145 22.46 27.68 40.98
CA TYR A 1145 23.68 28.18 40.32
C TYR A 1145 23.38 29.16 39.16
N TRP A 1146 22.17 29.09 38.59
CA TRP A 1146 21.73 29.89 37.45
C TRP A 1146 20.93 31.15 37.84
N SER A 1147 20.98 31.58 39.09
CA SER A 1147 20.14 32.66 39.65
C SER A 1147 20.20 33.96 38.85
N GLU A 1148 21.40 34.51 38.60
CA GLU A 1148 21.58 35.74 37.80
C GLU A 1148 21.08 35.59 36.35
N TRP A 1149 21.31 34.42 35.75
CA TRP A 1149 20.89 34.14 34.38
C TRP A 1149 19.37 33.99 34.24
N LEU A 1150 18.68 33.46 35.25
CA LEU A 1150 17.22 33.36 35.27
C LEU A 1150 16.55 34.70 35.63
N GLN A 1151 17.11 35.47 36.57
CA GLN A 1151 16.58 36.77 36.98
C GLN A 1151 16.61 37.81 35.85
N SER A 1152 17.65 37.79 35.00
CA SER A 1152 17.70 38.63 33.80
C SER A 1152 16.59 38.35 32.77
N GLY A 1153 15.83 37.25 32.92
CA GLY A 1153 14.67 36.93 32.08
C GLY A 1153 13.34 37.52 32.56
N LEU A 1154 13.22 37.93 33.82
CA LEU A 1154 12.00 38.48 34.41
C LEU A 1154 11.45 39.70 33.66
N PRO A 1155 12.25 40.75 33.35
CA PRO A 1155 11.75 41.92 32.63
C PRO A 1155 11.32 41.62 31.18
N LEU A 1156 11.88 40.56 30.56
CA LEU A 1156 11.55 40.16 29.20
C LEU A 1156 10.13 39.56 29.08
N ILE A 1157 9.65 38.89 30.15
CA ILE A 1157 8.26 38.35 30.20
C ILE A 1157 7.26 39.50 30.22
N GLN A 1158 7.56 40.52 31.03
CA GLN A 1158 6.74 41.71 31.14
C GLN A 1158 6.69 42.47 29.81
N GLN A 1159 7.85 42.70 29.18
CA GLN A 1159 7.97 43.40 27.90
C GLN A 1159 7.17 42.74 26.76
N ILE A 1160 7.17 41.41 26.66
CA ILE A 1160 6.41 40.66 25.63
C ILE A 1160 4.90 40.71 25.91
N SER A 1161 4.51 40.65 27.19
CA SER A 1161 3.10 40.67 27.61
C SER A 1161 2.49 42.06 27.46
N ASP A 1162 3.24 43.11 27.82
CA ASP A 1162 2.88 44.51 27.59
C ASP A 1162 2.67 44.79 26.10
N ALA A 1163 3.63 44.40 25.25
CA ALA A 1163 3.50 44.59 23.82
C ALA A 1163 2.26 43.89 23.25
N TYR A 1164 1.96 42.66 23.70
CA TYR A 1164 0.77 41.93 23.26
C TYR A 1164 -0.54 42.63 23.68
N VAL A 1165 -0.65 43.06 24.94
CA VAL A 1165 -1.84 43.77 25.44
C VAL A 1165 -2.00 45.11 24.73
N TYR A 1166 -0.94 45.91 24.67
CA TYR A 1166 -0.96 47.25 24.09
C TYR A 1166 -1.31 47.22 22.60
N ALA A 1167 -0.76 46.26 21.84
CA ALA A 1167 -1.11 46.05 20.44
C ALA A 1167 -2.53 45.51 20.24
N THR A 1168 -3.07 44.73 21.18
CA THR A 1168 -4.43 44.17 21.09
C THR A 1168 -5.50 45.25 21.31
N TYR A 1169 -5.29 46.15 22.27
CA TYR A 1169 -6.27 47.17 22.63
C TYR A 1169 -6.04 48.54 21.96
N ASN A 1170 -4.83 48.84 21.46
CA ASN A 1170 -4.55 50.07 20.71
C ASN A 1170 -3.82 49.77 19.38
N PRO A 1171 -4.55 49.55 18.26
CA PRO A 1171 -3.97 49.16 16.98
C PRO A 1171 -3.00 50.19 16.37
N ALA A 1172 -3.11 51.48 16.72
CA ALA A 1172 -2.24 52.54 16.21
C ALA A 1172 -0.80 52.42 16.73
N SER A 1173 -0.63 51.94 17.96
CA SER A 1173 0.68 51.70 18.59
C SER A 1173 1.52 50.62 17.91
N ARG A 1174 0.91 49.78 17.04
CA ARG A 1174 1.60 48.71 16.31
C ARG A 1174 2.62 49.21 15.29
N ARG A 1175 2.49 50.45 14.83
CA ARG A 1175 3.43 51.06 13.85
C ARG A 1175 4.74 51.54 14.48
N ASP A 1176 4.72 51.83 15.77
CA ASP A 1176 5.87 52.39 16.51
C ASP A 1176 6.68 51.32 17.26
N MET A 1177 6.23 50.05 17.22
CA MET A 1177 6.91 48.92 17.87
C MET A 1177 7.94 48.26 16.96
N ASP A 1178 9.18 48.10 17.45
CA ASP A 1178 10.22 47.37 16.72
C ASP A 1178 10.03 45.84 16.87
N ALA A 1179 9.56 45.20 15.79
CA ALA A 1179 9.40 43.75 15.68
C ALA A 1179 10.70 42.98 15.96
N LYS A 1180 11.86 43.58 15.65
CA LYS A 1180 13.17 42.96 15.85
C LYS A 1180 13.56 42.95 17.33
N GLU A 1181 13.22 44.01 18.06
CA GLU A 1181 13.47 44.12 19.50
C GLU A 1181 12.63 43.09 20.28
N LEU A 1182 11.33 43.01 20.01
CA LEU A 1182 10.42 42.05 20.66
C LEU A 1182 10.80 40.59 20.38
N PHE A 1183 11.20 40.28 19.14
CA PHE A 1183 11.70 38.96 18.80
C PHE A 1183 13.02 38.63 19.53
N ASN A 1184 13.92 39.61 19.67
CA ASN A 1184 15.17 39.43 20.42
C ASN A 1184 14.89 39.18 21.92
N SER A 1185 13.93 39.89 22.51
CA SER A 1185 13.50 39.64 23.89
C SER A 1185 12.97 38.21 24.08
N TYR A 1186 12.14 37.71 23.16
CA TYR A 1186 11.68 36.31 23.20
C TYR A 1186 12.83 35.31 22.99
N ARG A 1187 13.74 35.59 22.06
CA ARG A 1187 14.92 34.74 21.78
C ARG A 1187 15.83 34.61 23.00
N GLN A 1188 16.01 35.68 23.76
CA GLN A 1188 16.74 35.66 25.01
C GLN A 1188 15.97 34.90 26.10
N LEU A 1189 14.65 35.09 26.22
CA LEU A 1189 13.82 34.45 27.24
C LEU A 1189 13.66 32.93 27.05
N ARG A 1190 13.58 32.46 25.80
CA ARG A 1190 13.27 31.07 25.45
C ARG A 1190 14.20 29.98 26.01
N PRO A 1191 15.55 30.07 25.93
CA PRO A 1191 16.43 29.03 26.49
C PRO A 1191 16.24 28.87 28.00
N ARG A 1192 15.86 29.95 28.71
CA ARG A 1192 15.55 29.93 30.14
C ARG A 1192 14.30 29.10 30.42
N LEU A 1193 13.21 29.34 29.71
CA LEU A 1193 11.98 28.54 29.80
C LEU A 1193 12.18 27.09 29.35
N GLY A 1194 13.07 26.85 28.38
CA GLY A 1194 13.47 25.52 27.93
C GLY A 1194 14.23 24.73 29.00
N LEU A 1195 15.20 25.38 29.68
CA LEU A 1195 15.92 24.80 30.80
C LEU A 1195 14.96 24.44 31.95
N LEU A 1196 14.01 25.33 32.28
CA LEU A 1196 13.01 25.07 33.31
C LEU A 1196 12.15 23.84 33.01
N TRP A 1197 11.70 23.71 31.75
CA TRP A 1197 10.95 22.53 31.33
C TRP A 1197 11.80 21.25 31.42
N PHE A 1198 13.07 21.31 31.00
CA PHE A 1198 13.99 20.18 31.09
C PHE A 1198 14.27 19.78 32.53
N LEU A 1199 14.56 20.74 33.42
CA LEU A 1199 14.77 20.49 34.85
C LEU A 1199 13.52 19.90 35.51
N GLY A 1200 12.33 20.43 35.21
CA GLY A 1200 11.07 19.86 35.69
C GLY A 1200 10.80 18.45 35.15
N TRP A 1201 11.23 18.15 33.91
CA TRP A 1201 11.14 16.82 33.33
C TRP A 1201 12.14 15.83 33.95
N VAL A 1202 13.40 16.24 34.16
CA VAL A 1202 14.44 15.43 34.83
C VAL A 1202 14.04 15.13 36.28
N TYR A 1203 13.59 16.13 37.03
CA TYR A 1203 13.12 15.94 38.41
C TYR A 1203 11.99 14.90 38.50
N LYS A 1204 11.08 14.89 37.53
CA LYS A 1204 9.93 13.98 37.48
C LYS A 1204 10.30 12.53 37.13
N TYR A 1205 11.29 12.30 36.28
CA TYR A 1205 11.59 10.96 35.74
C TYR A 1205 12.85 10.30 36.34
N TRP A 1206 13.77 11.08 36.91
CA TRP A 1206 14.99 10.54 37.50
C TRP A 1206 14.79 10.03 38.93
N PHE A 1207 13.87 10.62 39.70
CA PHE A 1207 13.61 10.21 41.09
C PHE A 1207 12.80 8.90 41.23
N LEU A 1208 12.29 8.32 40.12
CA LEU A 1208 11.59 7.02 40.12
C LEU A 1208 12.47 5.83 39.68
N ARG A 1209 13.81 5.99 39.68
CA ARG A 1209 14.74 4.88 39.39
C ARG A 1209 15.87 4.67 40.41
N ALA A 1210 15.74 5.20 41.62
CA ALA A 1210 16.67 4.94 42.73
C ALA A 1210 16.15 3.85 43.70
N ILE A 1211 15.56 2.77 43.17
CA ILE A 1211 15.44 1.48 43.86
C ILE A 1211 16.59 0.63 43.30
N PHE A 1212 17.75 0.70 43.96
CA PHE A 1212 18.93 -0.20 43.91
C PHE A 1212 20.20 0.65 44.11
N TRP A 1213 20.41 1.14 45.34
CA TRP A 1213 21.65 1.03 46.12
C TRP A 1213 21.49 1.84 47.42
N ARG A 1214 21.95 1.25 48.53
CA ARG A 1214 21.73 1.65 49.92
C ARG A 1214 22.71 2.76 50.36
N GLU A 1215 22.22 3.56 51.31
CA GLU A 1215 22.94 4.37 52.33
C GLU A 1215 23.61 5.71 51.94
N ALA A 1216 22.91 6.83 52.18
CA ALA A 1216 23.34 7.99 52.99
C ALA A 1216 22.28 9.13 52.93
N PRO A 1217 21.99 9.87 54.03
CA PRO A 1217 20.93 10.88 54.07
C PRO A 1217 21.47 12.30 53.80
N LEU A 1218 20.74 13.15 53.06
CA LEU A 1218 20.84 14.62 53.19
C LEU A 1218 19.57 15.32 52.64
N LEU A 1219 18.67 15.59 53.59
CA LEU A 1219 17.80 16.77 53.78
C LEU A 1219 17.50 17.69 52.58
N ILE A 1220 16.27 17.64 52.05
CA ILE A 1220 15.43 18.84 51.82
C ILE A 1220 13.96 18.44 52.06
N HIS A 1221 13.35 19.00 53.10
CA HIS A 1221 11.96 18.81 53.50
C HIS A 1221 11.08 19.84 52.78
N PHE A 1222 10.11 19.41 51.97
CA PHE A 1222 8.96 20.24 51.62
C PHE A 1222 7.73 19.64 52.32
N SER A 1223 7.20 20.41 53.28
CA SER A 1223 5.93 20.13 53.95
C SER A 1223 4.76 20.31 52.98
N PRO A 1224 3.77 19.40 52.93
CA PRO A 1224 2.54 19.62 52.19
C PRO A 1224 1.48 20.20 53.14
N GLU A 1225 1.11 21.46 52.95
CA GLU A 1225 -0.16 21.97 53.47
C GLU A 1225 -0.95 22.70 52.37
N LYS A 1226 -2.16 22.15 52.17
CA LYS A 1226 -3.39 22.71 51.57
C LYS A 1226 -3.61 22.53 50.06
N GLU A 1227 -4.35 21.43 49.81
CA GLU A 1227 -5.41 21.13 48.83
C GLU A 1227 -5.31 21.65 47.39
#